data_AF-A0A7C4KV71-F1
#
_entry.id   AF-A0A7C4KV71-F1
#
_cell.length_a   1.000
_cell.length_b   1.000
_cell.length_c   1.000
_cell.angle_alpha   90.00
_cell.angle_beta   90.00
_cell.angle_gamma   90.00
#
_symmetry.space_group_name_H-M   'P 1'
#
loop_
_entity.id
_entity.type
_entity.pdbx_description
1 polymer ?
#
loop_
_entity_poly.entity_id
_entity_poly.type
_entity_poly.pdbx_seq_one_letter_code
_entity_poly.pdbx_strand_id
1 'polypeptide(L)'
;CATSGLDCGAHGHCDDGGGVARCACDTGYSGDLCDGCAGGFQDNDLNGTCLPTCATSGINCGAHGTCVDSTGMAYCRCAQGYTGDRCELCDQGYQDNDHNGTCLPDCGSSGLQCGAHGHCVDSGGEPACACDTGYTGTYCQFCAQGYQDNDNDGLCAPDCQLAQLNCGTHGHCDDGSGTARCVCDTGYTGSNCASCDTGYQDNNHDGTCLPSCDLLGWTCSNHGVCTDASGSAVCLCDMGYSPDGSGNCLPSGTGRDCQSPLPLDLAAGTVTGNTTGSGSDYTCTCQSRNGEELVYVFSVAQTITATFTTTGFDTVLYLRSECDLQTSEMACDDDSAGNLGSRFTITLSPGTYYLFVDGYSTNSGAFTLTIEVDCPAGTVYNPASGSCVDDPCDPNPCTAAHQHVCQAQLPGYVCDCDPGYIPDPNHPGTCMLDPNPSGESCADPIPLPIGTGSVAGTTTGAANDGTGTCGGAGPDRVYAFTLSTATRADFLMTGYDTVLHLRTVCDQQASQVACNDDSQGTAAGLTRILDPGTYYLFADSYYAAGGSYTLAYDFRTDPCQPDPCPGTPTCQANSDWSGYTCVCPAGTVPFGNDCVDDPCDPNPCTAVPHKTVCVADLPAGHHCQCAVGYIDDGQGGCTMDPNANEWAFFVFLNADNNLESDGYDDLTEMEAAGSTPYVHMVALLDSYSRDGGASRRIYINQGSFTVVDNLGEVDMSDWHTLADFGTWAVQNYPARHYALILWDHGAGWKGEIKNPIIKGFSNDDHGTANEISISNGDYARALQSITAALGGKLDIVGFDACLMGMWEVAEATAPYAHYLVASSETEPAAGWAYDDFLIPLVNNPQMAARDLAISIVDAYYNESTGDSTLAVTDLDTMPALAAAVTSFADALRANTGLYSQFETLRQATQTFYLSEHRDLWDFARRVAATSGMPANIVNAANALIAQLQVSIVYSRAQSDYPNSHGLAVYFPSRSSHYDTAYRDSGAVWSQHATWDDFLMSFAP
;
A
#
# COMPACT_ATOMS: atom_id res chain seq x y z
N CYS A 1 -35.25 -45.57 84.44
CA CYS A 1 -34.19 -46.26 83.68
C CYS A 1 -33.93 -47.71 84.10
N ALA A 2 -33.75 -48.01 85.39
CA ALA A 2 -33.39 -49.37 85.84
C ALA A 2 -34.40 -50.50 85.49
N THR A 3 -35.65 -50.17 85.15
CA THR A 3 -36.72 -51.13 84.85
C THR A 3 -37.35 -50.95 83.47
N SER A 4 -36.93 -49.96 82.67
CA SER A 4 -37.62 -49.61 81.42
C SER A 4 -37.25 -50.49 80.24
N GLY A 5 -36.14 -51.24 80.31
CA GLY A 5 -35.63 -52.04 79.18
C GLY A 5 -35.17 -51.20 77.98
N LEU A 6 -35.02 -49.87 78.17
CA LEU A 6 -34.58 -48.93 77.15
C LEU A 6 -33.06 -49.04 76.97
N ASP A 7 -32.62 -49.40 75.76
CA ASP A 7 -31.21 -49.50 75.38
C ASP A 7 -30.85 -48.29 74.51
N CYS A 8 -30.01 -47.40 75.05
CA CYS A 8 -29.63 -46.14 74.41
C CYS A 8 -28.37 -46.26 73.54
N GLY A 9 -27.96 -47.48 73.21
CA GLY A 9 -26.77 -47.75 72.41
C GLY A 9 -25.47 -47.33 73.11
N ALA A 10 -24.40 -47.18 72.33
CA ALA A 10 -23.07 -46.81 72.82
C ALA A 10 -22.86 -45.28 72.95
N HIS A 11 -23.81 -44.48 72.48
CA HIS A 11 -23.69 -43.01 72.32
C HIS A 11 -24.78 -42.24 73.06
N GLY A 12 -25.33 -42.84 74.10
CA GLY A 12 -26.33 -42.22 74.94
C GLY A 12 -26.51 -42.98 76.25
N HIS A 13 -27.15 -42.33 77.20
CA HIS A 13 -27.53 -42.96 78.47
C HIS A 13 -29.00 -42.72 78.75
N CYS A 14 -29.62 -43.64 79.47
CA CYS A 14 -31.01 -43.47 79.87
C CYS A 14 -31.13 -42.38 80.94
N ASP A 15 -31.97 -41.37 80.68
CA ASP A 15 -32.36 -40.29 81.57
C ASP A 15 -33.87 -40.36 81.85
N ASP A 16 -34.25 -40.39 83.14
CA ASP A 16 -35.63 -40.38 83.60
C ASP A 16 -36.00 -39.13 84.44
N GLY A 17 -35.17 -38.09 84.43
CA GLY A 17 -35.39 -36.85 85.19
C GLY A 17 -36.68 -36.09 84.84
N GLY A 18 -37.27 -36.36 83.67
CA GLY A 18 -38.56 -35.80 83.23
C GLY A 18 -39.80 -36.62 83.60
N GLY A 19 -39.65 -37.72 84.36
CA GLY A 19 -40.76 -38.60 84.76
C GLY A 19 -41.12 -39.70 83.75
N VAL A 20 -40.46 -39.75 82.59
CA VAL A 20 -40.50 -40.84 81.60
C VAL A 20 -39.06 -41.14 81.19
N ALA A 21 -38.70 -42.43 81.14
CA ALA A 21 -37.36 -42.86 80.74
C ALA A 21 -37.15 -42.66 79.22
N ARG A 22 -36.13 -41.90 78.85
CA ARG A 22 -35.73 -41.59 77.47
C ARG A 22 -34.21 -41.62 77.33
N CYS A 23 -33.70 -41.70 76.11
CA CYS A 23 -32.26 -41.61 75.89
C CYS A 23 -31.81 -40.15 75.81
N ALA A 24 -30.77 -39.82 76.58
CA ALA A 24 -30.02 -38.58 76.45
C ALA A 24 -28.74 -38.89 75.66
N CYS A 25 -28.67 -38.39 74.42
CA CYS A 25 -27.59 -38.68 73.49
C CYS A 25 -26.36 -37.83 73.75
N ASP A 26 -25.19 -38.42 73.51
CA ASP A 26 -23.91 -37.73 73.52
C ASP A 26 -23.84 -36.69 72.38
N THR A 27 -22.93 -35.72 72.52
CA THR A 27 -22.79 -34.63 71.52
C THR A 27 -22.49 -35.21 70.14
N GLY A 28 -23.31 -34.85 69.14
CA GLY A 28 -23.21 -35.34 67.77
C GLY A 28 -24.21 -36.44 67.40
N TYR A 29 -24.91 -37.02 68.38
CA TYR A 29 -25.87 -38.11 68.19
C TYR A 29 -27.31 -37.68 68.53
N SER A 30 -28.29 -38.29 67.87
CA SER A 30 -29.72 -38.01 68.01
C SER A 30 -30.58 -39.24 67.72
N GLY A 31 -31.89 -39.10 67.90
CA GLY A 31 -32.85 -40.19 67.78
C GLY A 31 -33.24 -40.77 69.13
N ASP A 32 -34.33 -41.54 69.15
CA ASP A 32 -34.91 -42.09 70.37
C ASP A 32 -33.99 -43.13 71.05
N LEU A 33 -33.03 -43.68 70.30
CA LEU A 33 -32.01 -44.64 70.75
C LEU A 33 -30.57 -44.14 70.54
N CYS A 34 -30.37 -42.87 70.17
CA CYS A 34 -29.06 -42.27 69.88
C CYS A 34 -28.27 -42.97 68.75
N ASP A 35 -28.99 -43.52 67.78
CA ASP A 35 -28.49 -44.30 66.64
C ASP A 35 -28.40 -43.48 65.33
N GLY A 36 -28.78 -42.21 65.36
CA GLY A 36 -28.63 -41.28 64.24
C GLY A 36 -27.72 -40.10 64.56
N CYS A 37 -27.25 -39.38 63.55
CA CYS A 37 -26.45 -38.17 63.76
C CYS A 37 -27.32 -36.96 64.04
N ALA A 38 -26.92 -36.14 65.02
CA ALA A 38 -27.57 -34.88 65.33
C ALA A 38 -27.40 -33.87 64.18
N GLY A 39 -28.29 -32.89 64.07
CA GLY A 39 -28.21 -31.85 63.04
C GLY A 39 -26.84 -31.17 63.02
N GLY A 40 -26.16 -31.24 61.87
CA GLY A 40 -24.78 -30.78 61.73
C GLY A 40 -23.71 -31.87 61.91
N PHE A 41 -24.08 -33.13 62.12
CA PHE A 41 -23.15 -34.27 62.17
C PHE A 41 -23.59 -35.34 61.17
N GLN A 42 -22.66 -36.19 60.73
CA GLN A 42 -22.83 -37.17 59.67
C GLN A 42 -21.93 -38.40 59.89
N ASP A 43 -22.33 -39.52 59.30
CA ASP A 43 -21.63 -40.82 59.30
C ASP A 43 -21.66 -41.40 57.87
N ASN A 44 -21.15 -40.64 56.90
CA ASN A 44 -21.20 -41.01 55.48
C ASN A 44 -20.36 -42.26 55.15
N ASP A 45 -19.39 -42.62 56.00
CA ASP A 45 -18.61 -43.85 55.87
C ASP A 45 -19.21 -45.03 56.63
N LEU A 46 -20.36 -44.83 57.30
CA LEU A 46 -21.18 -45.85 57.97
C LEU A 46 -20.41 -46.65 59.03
N ASN A 47 -19.46 -46.00 59.70
CA ASN A 47 -18.64 -46.63 60.73
C ASN A 47 -19.27 -46.53 62.14
N GLY A 48 -20.40 -45.83 62.28
CA GLY A 48 -21.11 -45.59 63.53
C GLY A 48 -20.66 -44.35 64.28
N THR A 49 -19.75 -43.54 63.72
CA THR A 49 -19.22 -42.32 64.36
C THR A 49 -19.79 -41.08 63.69
N CYS A 50 -20.60 -40.32 64.42
CA CYS A 50 -21.13 -39.06 63.92
C CYS A 50 -20.11 -37.93 64.07
N LEU A 51 -19.55 -37.46 62.96
CA LEU A 51 -18.59 -36.35 62.90
C LEU A 51 -19.22 -35.10 62.28
N PRO A 52 -18.72 -33.88 62.57
CA PRO A 52 -19.26 -32.66 61.98
C PRO A 52 -19.27 -32.70 60.45
N THR A 53 -20.36 -32.21 59.85
CA THR A 53 -20.44 -32.02 58.39
C THR A 53 -19.53 -30.87 57.96
N CYS A 54 -19.35 -30.69 56.65
CA CYS A 54 -18.72 -29.48 56.10
C CYS A 54 -19.35 -28.16 56.61
N ALA A 55 -20.65 -28.17 56.96
CA ALA A 55 -21.35 -26.97 57.44
C ALA A 55 -21.02 -26.61 58.90
N THR A 56 -20.49 -27.53 59.70
CA THR A 56 -20.33 -27.37 61.16
C THR A 56 -18.95 -27.71 61.69
N SER A 57 -18.09 -28.35 60.88
CA SER A 57 -16.70 -28.64 61.22
C SER A 57 -15.84 -27.37 61.41
N GLY A 58 -16.26 -26.24 60.86
CA GLY A 58 -15.50 -25.00 60.86
C GLY A 58 -14.28 -25.01 59.92
N ILE A 59 -14.16 -26.04 59.07
CA ILE A 59 -13.09 -26.12 58.08
C ILE A 59 -13.30 -25.04 57.00
N ASN A 60 -12.23 -24.37 56.62
CA ASN A 60 -12.24 -23.34 55.59
C ASN A 60 -11.16 -23.66 54.56
N CYS A 61 -11.60 -24.11 53.40
CA CYS A 61 -10.77 -24.56 52.28
C CYS A 61 -10.28 -23.43 51.37
N GLY A 62 -10.37 -22.19 51.83
CA GLY A 62 -9.94 -21.02 51.07
C GLY A 62 -10.76 -20.83 49.80
N ALA A 63 -10.20 -20.09 48.84
CA ALA A 63 -10.79 -19.88 47.52
C ALA A 63 -10.51 -21.04 46.55
N HIS A 64 -9.57 -21.93 46.88
CA HIS A 64 -9.01 -22.93 45.96
C HIS A 64 -9.31 -24.37 46.39
N GLY A 65 -10.28 -24.56 47.27
CA GLY A 65 -10.68 -25.88 47.76
C GLY A 65 -12.15 -25.94 48.10
N THR A 66 -12.73 -27.12 47.95
CA THR A 66 -14.10 -27.41 48.39
C THR A 66 -14.05 -28.37 49.55
N CYS A 67 -14.80 -28.09 50.62
CA CYS A 67 -14.94 -29.05 51.71
C CYS A 67 -15.69 -30.30 51.23
N VAL A 68 -15.16 -31.47 51.55
CA VAL A 68 -15.76 -32.77 51.29
C VAL A 68 -15.77 -33.57 52.58
N ASP A 69 -16.89 -34.20 52.89
CA ASP A 69 -17.08 -35.03 54.10
C ASP A 69 -17.62 -36.44 53.77
N SER A 70 -17.55 -36.83 52.50
CA SER A 70 -18.04 -38.13 52.00
C SER A 70 -17.29 -39.34 52.57
N THR A 71 -16.09 -39.14 53.11
CA THR A 71 -15.29 -40.20 53.77
C THR A 71 -15.53 -40.26 55.28
N GLY A 72 -16.61 -39.65 55.78
CA GLY A 72 -16.95 -39.59 57.22
C GLY A 72 -16.25 -38.45 57.98
N MET A 73 -15.14 -37.90 57.46
CA MET A 73 -14.44 -36.75 58.03
C MET A 73 -14.42 -35.59 57.03
N ALA A 74 -14.74 -34.38 57.49
CA ALA A 74 -14.64 -33.17 56.66
C ALA A 74 -13.17 -32.79 56.41
N TYR A 75 -12.76 -32.70 55.14
CA TYR A 75 -11.44 -32.25 54.69
C TYR A 75 -11.56 -31.39 53.44
N CYS A 76 -10.48 -30.70 53.06
CA CYS A 76 -10.47 -29.88 51.85
C CYS A 76 -9.98 -30.67 50.64
N ARG A 77 -10.80 -30.71 49.59
CA ARG A 77 -10.37 -31.18 48.27
C ARG A 77 -9.93 -29.97 47.45
N CYS A 78 -8.63 -29.89 47.21
CA CYS A 78 -8.03 -28.76 46.50
C CYS A 78 -8.27 -28.83 44.99
N ALA A 79 -8.39 -27.66 44.38
CA ALA A 79 -8.35 -27.47 42.95
C ALA A 79 -6.96 -27.85 42.42
N GLN A 80 -6.89 -28.20 41.13
CA GLN A 80 -5.64 -28.52 40.47
C GLN A 80 -4.62 -27.39 40.62
N GLY A 81 -3.38 -27.74 40.97
CA GLY A 81 -2.30 -26.78 41.23
C GLY A 81 -2.22 -26.29 42.68
N TYR A 82 -3.16 -26.67 43.55
CA TYR A 82 -3.19 -26.29 44.96
C TYR A 82 -3.14 -27.53 45.87
N THR A 83 -2.47 -27.37 47.00
CA THR A 83 -2.28 -28.41 48.02
C THR A 83 -2.33 -27.80 49.42
N GLY A 84 -2.19 -28.64 50.45
CA GLY A 84 -2.30 -28.25 51.85
C GLY A 84 -3.70 -28.50 52.43
N ASP A 85 -3.79 -28.51 53.76
CA ASP A 85 -5.01 -28.86 54.49
C ASP A 85 -6.15 -27.86 54.26
N ARG A 86 -5.84 -26.68 53.72
CA ARG A 86 -6.78 -25.61 53.37
C ARG A 86 -6.58 -25.10 51.93
N CYS A 87 -5.86 -25.85 51.09
CA CYS A 87 -5.56 -25.49 49.71
C CYS A 87 -4.84 -24.15 49.55
N GLU A 88 -3.95 -23.87 50.50
CA GLU A 88 -3.23 -22.60 50.64
C GLU A 88 -1.81 -22.63 50.07
N LEU A 89 -1.34 -23.79 49.62
CA LEU A 89 -0.01 -23.99 49.05
C LEU A 89 -0.11 -24.37 47.58
N CYS A 90 0.94 -24.11 46.80
CA CYS A 90 1.03 -24.62 45.44
C CYS A 90 1.46 -26.09 45.44
N ASP A 91 0.78 -26.88 44.61
CA ASP A 91 1.10 -28.29 44.41
C ASP A 91 2.43 -28.46 43.67
N GLN A 92 3.01 -29.64 43.73
CA GLN A 92 4.29 -29.91 43.08
C GLN A 92 4.19 -29.65 41.56
N GLY A 93 5.10 -28.83 41.04
CA GLY A 93 5.09 -28.40 39.64
C GLY A 93 4.29 -27.11 39.39
N TYR A 94 3.78 -26.47 40.45
CA TYR A 94 3.08 -25.18 40.41
C TYR A 94 3.74 -24.19 41.40
N GLN A 95 3.64 -22.89 41.13
CA GLN A 95 4.27 -21.81 41.88
C GLN A 95 3.41 -20.52 41.84
N ASP A 96 3.66 -19.63 42.79
CA ASP A 96 3.04 -18.29 42.95
C ASP A 96 4.15 -17.27 43.27
N ASN A 97 5.11 -17.13 42.35
CA ASN A 97 6.31 -16.30 42.54
C ASN A 97 5.99 -14.80 42.52
N ASP A 98 4.89 -14.39 41.89
CA ASP A 98 4.39 -13.02 41.92
C ASP A 98 3.52 -12.73 43.15
N HIS A 99 3.27 -13.76 43.99
CA HIS A 99 2.55 -13.67 45.25
C HIS A 99 1.14 -13.10 45.11
N ASN A 100 0.49 -13.36 43.96
CA ASN A 100 -0.87 -12.92 43.70
C ASN A 100 -1.91 -13.89 44.29
N GLY A 101 -1.47 -15.04 44.80
CA GLY A 101 -2.30 -16.08 45.40
C GLY A 101 -2.75 -17.17 44.42
N THR A 102 -2.27 -17.15 43.18
CA THR A 102 -2.63 -18.10 42.13
C THR A 102 -1.46 -19.04 41.85
N CYS A 103 -1.68 -20.33 42.06
CA CYS A 103 -0.68 -21.34 41.74
C CYS A 103 -0.75 -21.74 40.27
N LEU A 104 0.28 -21.39 39.50
CA LEU A 104 0.42 -21.70 38.07
C LEU A 104 1.58 -22.66 37.83
N PRO A 105 1.60 -23.45 36.74
CA PRO A 105 2.71 -24.35 36.46
C PRO A 105 4.06 -23.65 36.52
N ASP A 106 5.08 -24.32 37.03
CA ASP A 106 6.47 -23.86 36.96
C ASP A 106 7.08 -24.17 35.59
N CYS A 107 8.26 -23.61 35.30
CA CYS A 107 8.98 -23.87 34.04
C CYS A 107 9.32 -25.36 33.82
N GLY A 108 9.39 -26.17 34.87
CA GLY A 108 9.64 -27.61 34.75
C GLY A 108 8.41 -28.40 34.30
N SER A 109 7.22 -27.86 34.55
CA SER A 109 5.93 -28.56 34.42
C SER A 109 5.03 -27.96 33.35
N SER A 110 5.33 -26.74 32.88
CA SER A 110 4.55 -26.03 31.85
C SER A 110 4.68 -26.62 30.45
N GLY A 111 5.78 -27.33 30.17
CA GLY A 111 6.09 -27.82 28.83
C GLY A 111 6.52 -26.73 27.84
N LEU A 112 6.72 -25.49 28.30
CA LEU A 112 7.14 -24.36 27.45
C LEU A 112 8.54 -24.61 26.87
N GLN A 113 8.67 -24.49 25.54
CA GLN A 113 9.93 -24.68 24.81
C GLN A 113 10.37 -23.35 24.19
N CYS A 114 11.40 -22.71 24.76
CA CYS A 114 11.84 -21.37 24.38
C CYS A 114 12.83 -21.31 23.21
N GLY A 115 12.80 -22.30 22.32
CA GLY A 115 13.71 -22.38 21.18
C GLY A 115 15.18 -22.52 21.59
N ALA A 116 16.08 -22.28 20.63
CA ALA A 116 17.54 -22.32 20.85
C ALA A 116 18.12 -21.03 21.45
N HIS A 117 17.33 -19.95 21.46
CA HIS A 117 17.77 -18.59 21.80
C HIS A 117 16.97 -17.99 22.98
N GLY A 118 16.52 -18.85 23.89
CA GLY A 118 15.78 -18.44 25.06
C GLY A 118 15.72 -19.53 26.12
N HIS A 119 15.36 -19.12 27.33
CA HIS A 119 15.14 -20.03 28.45
C HIS A 119 13.84 -19.67 29.18
N CYS A 120 13.17 -20.67 29.73
CA CYS A 120 11.95 -20.44 30.48
C CYS A 120 12.26 -19.73 31.81
N VAL A 121 11.47 -18.72 32.13
CA VAL A 121 11.44 -18.01 33.42
C VAL A 121 10.00 -17.94 33.92
N ASP A 122 9.79 -18.15 35.21
CA ASP A 122 8.47 -18.14 35.86
C ASP A 122 8.44 -17.18 37.07
N SER A 123 9.44 -16.29 37.17
CA SER A 123 9.56 -15.34 38.27
C SER A 123 8.42 -14.31 38.36
N GLY A 124 7.68 -14.13 37.26
CA GLY A 124 6.51 -13.25 37.18
C GLY A 124 5.18 -13.93 37.48
N GLY A 125 5.19 -15.17 37.98
CA GLY A 125 3.96 -15.94 38.28
C GLY A 125 3.52 -16.85 37.14
N GLU A 126 3.83 -16.54 35.87
CA GLU A 126 3.56 -17.39 34.71
C GLU A 126 4.86 -17.77 33.97
N PRO A 127 5.01 -19.04 33.51
CA PRO A 127 6.12 -19.45 32.66
C PRO A 127 6.14 -18.71 31.33
N ALA A 128 7.22 -17.97 31.09
CA ALA A 128 7.46 -17.23 29.85
C ALA A 128 8.90 -17.46 29.36
N CYS A 129 9.16 -17.20 28.09
CA CYS A 129 10.51 -17.29 27.55
C CYS A 129 11.25 -15.98 27.75
N ALA A 130 12.37 -16.02 28.49
CA ALA A 130 13.37 -14.98 28.49
C ALA A 130 14.30 -15.22 27.30
N CYS A 131 14.22 -14.34 26.31
CA CYS A 131 15.02 -14.43 25.09
C CYS A 131 16.43 -13.90 25.31
N ASP A 132 17.38 -14.52 24.61
CA ASP A 132 18.75 -14.05 24.53
C ASP A 132 18.80 -12.70 23.81
N THR A 133 19.84 -11.92 24.07
CA THR A 133 20.01 -10.60 23.46
C THR A 133 20.01 -10.70 21.93
N GLY A 134 19.17 -9.90 21.28
CA GLY A 134 18.98 -9.93 19.84
C GLY A 134 17.81 -10.77 19.36
N TYR A 135 17.12 -11.48 20.26
CA TYR A 135 15.98 -12.32 19.93
C TYR A 135 14.70 -11.86 20.66
N THR A 136 13.55 -12.06 20.03
CA THR A 136 12.23 -11.71 20.54
C THR A 136 11.18 -12.73 20.09
N GLY A 137 9.95 -12.55 20.56
CA GLY A 137 8.82 -13.44 20.29
C GLY A 137 8.58 -14.45 21.41
N THR A 138 7.39 -15.06 21.39
CA THR A 138 6.91 -15.99 22.43
C THR A 138 7.85 -17.17 22.67
N TYR A 139 8.60 -17.60 21.66
CA TYR A 139 9.57 -18.71 21.71
C TYR A 139 10.97 -18.27 21.28
N CYS A 140 11.26 -16.97 21.31
CA CYS A 140 12.56 -16.39 20.96
C CYS A 140 13.01 -16.71 19.53
N GLN A 141 12.05 -16.75 18.60
CA GLN A 141 12.24 -17.20 17.22
C GLN A 141 12.46 -16.06 16.21
N PHE A 142 12.32 -14.80 16.63
CA PHE A 142 12.46 -13.64 15.75
C PHE A 142 13.63 -12.75 16.21
N CYS A 143 14.19 -11.95 15.31
CA CYS A 143 15.17 -10.94 15.72
C CYS A 143 14.47 -9.80 16.47
N ALA A 144 15.07 -9.39 17.59
CA ALA A 144 14.62 -8.24 18.36
C ALA A 144 14.79 -6.95 17.55
N GLN A 145 14.01 -5.93 17.88
CA GLN A 145 14.15 -4.61 17.25
C GLN A 145 15.60 -4.11 17.35
N GLY A 146 16.19 -3.70 16.22
CA GLY A 146 17.60 -3.36 16.11
C GLY A 146 18.52 -4.52 15.69
N TYR A 147 17.98 -5.73 15.50
CA TYR A 147 18.72 -6.91 15.07
C TYR A 147 18.07 -7.55 13.82
N GLN A 148 18.86 -8.24 13.01
CA GLN A 148 18.48 -8.80 11.72
C GLN A 148 19.22 -10.12 11.41
N ASP A 149 18.69 -10.89 10.45
CA ASP A 149 19.28 -12.10 9.87
C ASP A 149 19.15 -12.04 8.34
N ASN A 150 19.77 -11.03 7.73
CA ASN A 150 19.63 -10.78 6.29
C ASN A 150 20.33 -11.84 5.41
N ASP A 151 21.27 -12.59 5.97
CA ASP A 151 21.94 -13.72 5.30
C ASP A 151 21.25 -15.07 5.54
N ASN A 152 20.17 -15.10 6.33
CA ASN A 152 19.34 -16.27 6.65
C ASN A 152 20.15 -17.43 7.24
N ASP A 153 21.15 -17.14 8.08
CA ASP A 153 21.98 -18.15 8.74
C ASP A 153 21.39 -18.59 10.10
N GLY A 154 20.31 -17.93 10.54
CA GLY A 154 19.61 -18.19 11.79
C GLY A 154 20.16 -17.42 13.00
N LEU A 155 21.12 -16.52 12.80
CA LEU A 155 21.71 -15.70 13.86
C LEU A 155 21.32 -14.23 13.72
N CYS A 156 20.65 -13.70 14.75
CA CYS A 156 20.28 -12.30 14.78
C CYS A 156 21.49 -11.42 15.18
N ALA A 157 21.94 -10.57 14.27
CA ALA A 157 23.02 -9.61 14.47
C ALA A 157 22.50 -8.16 14.44
N PRO A 158 23.18 -7.19 15.10
CA PRO A 158 22.74 -5.80 15.07
C PRO A 158 22.63 -5.25 13.65
N ASP A 159 21.52 -4.58 13.36
CA ASP A 159 21.33 -3.81 12.13
C ASP A 159 22.18 -2.54 12.14
N CYS A 160 22.22 -1.83 11.01
CA CYS A 160 23.00 -0.60 10.89
C CYS A 160 22.61 0.51 11.87
N GLN A 161 21.36 0.55 12.35
CA GLN A 161 20.90 1.54 13.31
C GLN A 161 21.41 1.23 14.72
N LEU A 162 21.39 -0.04 15.12
CA LEU A 162 21.84 -0.49 16.43
C LEU A 162 23.36 -0.66 16.51
N ALA A 163 24.01 -1.08 15.43
CA ALA A 163 25.47 -1.24 15.37
C ALA A 163 26.21 0.09 15.56
N GLN A 164 25.57 1.21 15.25
CA GLN A 164 26.12 2.57 15.39
C GLN A 164 27.53 2.70 14.83
N LEU A 165 27.79 2.04 13.70
CA LEU A 165 29.11 2.07 13.06
C LEU A 165 29.41 3.49 12.58
N ASN A 166 30.54 4.02 13.03
CA ASN A 166 31.04 5.29 12.54
C ASN A 166 31.79 5.06 11.23
N CYS A 167 31.07 5.16 10.12
CA CYS A 167 31.61 5.02 8.77
C CYS A 167 32.25 6.31 8.22
N GLY A 168 32.40 7.33 9.06
CA GLY A 168 32.92 8.64 8.64
C GLY A 168 31.96 9.37 7.70
N THR A 169 32.48 10.39 7.01
CA THR A 169 31.77 11.18 5.99
C THR A 169 31.86 10.56 4.58
N HIS A 170 32.57 9.43 4.44
CA HIS A 170 32.95 8.83 3.16
C HIS A 170 32.62 7.33 3.09
N GLY A 171 31.56 6.95 3.80
CA GLY A 171 31.06 5.58 3.79
C GLY A 171 29.72 5.52 4.50
N HIS A 172 28.96 4.49 4.17
CA HIS A 172 27.69 4.19 4.80
C HIS A 172 27.74 2.80 5.43
N CYS A 173 26.86 2.57 6.39
CA CYS A 173 26.70 1.24 6.97
C CYS A 173 25.86 0.37 6.02
N ASP A 174 26.33 -0.86 5.79
CA ASP A 174 25.64 -1.92 5.06
C ASP A 174 25.63 -3.19 5.91
N ASP A 175 24.47 -3.80 6.07
CA ASP A 175 24.25 -5.03 6.84
C ASP A 175 23.67 -6.16 5.97
N GLY A 176 23.65 -6.00 4.64
CA GLY A 176 23.13 -6.99 3.70
C GLY A 176 23.87 -8.34 3.72
N SER A 177 25.07 -8.41 4.28
CA SER A 177 25.83 -9.66 4.50
C SER A 177 25.57 -10.31 5.86
N GLY A 178 24.46 -9.98 6.53
CA GLY A 178 24.13 -10.48 7.87
C GLY A 178 24.77 -9.69 9.01
N THR A 179 25.99 -9.20 8.83
CA THR A 179 26.69 -8.32 9.80
C THR A 179 26.85 -6.90 9.27
N ALA A 180 26.44 -5.90 10.06
CA ALA A 180 26.69 -4.49 9.80
C ALA A 180 28.19 -4.19 9.62
N ARG A 181 28.55 -3.50 8.54
CA ARG A 181 29.91 -3.05 8.23
C ARG A 181 29.88 -1.73 7.46
N CYS A 182 30.97 -0.98 7.48
CA CYS A 182 31.10 0.20 6.64
C CYS A 182 31.47 -0.17 5.20
N VAL A 183 30.68 0.30 4.25
CA VAL A 183 30.99 0.29 2.82
C VAL A 183 31.47 1.69 2.46
N CYS A 184 32.72 1.78 2.01
CA CYS A 184 33.37 3.04 1.74
C CYS A 184 33.08 3.54 0.33
N ASP A 185 32.98 4.86 0.21
CA ASP A 185 32.87 5.53 -1.07
C ASP A 185 34.12 5.28 -1.92
N THR A 186 33.98 5.42 -3.23
CA THR A 186 35.08 5.17 -4.16
C THR A 186 36.27 6.06 -3.83
N GLY A 187 37.44 5.45 -3.62
CA GLY A 187 38.67 6.15 -3.25
C GLY A 187 38.98 6.12 -1.75
N TYR A 188 38.07 5.61 -0.92
CA TYR A 188 38.24 5.47 0.52
C TYR A 188 38.26 3.99 0.92
N THR A 189 38.98 3.68 2.00
CA THR A 189 39.16 2.33 2.52
C THR A 189 39.30 2.34 4.04
N GLY A 190 39.32 1.15 4.62
CA GLY A 190 39.41 0.94 6.07
C GLY A 190 38.05 0.80 6.73
N SER A 191 38.04 0.35 7.98
CA SER A 191 36.83 -0.01 8.73
C SER A 191 35.88 1.16 9.05
N ASN A 192 36.35 2.40 8.86
CA ASN A 192 35.60 3.64 9.05
C ASN A 192 35.75 4.59 7.85
N CYS A 193 36.24 4.09 6.71
CA CYS A 193 36.38 4.84 5.48
C CYS A 193 37.21 6.13 5.58
N ALA A 194 38.16 6.18 6.52
CA ALA A 194 38.96 7.36 6.82
C ALA A 194 40.36 7.34 6.16
N SER A 195 40.66 6.34 5.33
CA SER A 195 41.96 6.21 4.66
C SER A 195 41.76 6.17 3.16
N CYS A 196 42.74 6.66 2.39
CA CYS A 196 42.66 6.57 0.94
C CYS A 196 42.93 5.15 0.45
N ASP A 197 42.08 4.69 -0.47
CA ASP A 197 42.23 3.41 -1.12
C ASP A 197 43.46 3.41 -2.05
N THR A 198 43.90 2.22 -2.44
CA THR A 198 45.10 2.05 -3.27
C THR A 198 44.94 2.81 -4.59
N GLY A 199 45.84 3.76 -4.85
CA GLY A 199 45.81 4.62 -6.04
C GLY A 199 45.14 5.98 -5.81
N TYR A 200 44.55 6.23 -4.65
CA TYR A 200 44.01 7.53 -4.22
C TYR A 200 44.94 8.14 -3.16
N GLN A 201 44.91 9.47 -3.02
CA GLN A 201 45.78 10.23 -2.13
C GLN A 201 45.08 11.48 -1.58
N ASP A 202 45.54 11.91 -0.40
CA ASP A 202 45.19 13.15 0.30
C ASP A 202 46.50 13.89 0.67
N ASN A 203 47.29 14.25 -0.35
CA ASN A 203 48.60 14.88 -0.13
C ASN A 203 48.48 16.30 0.44
N ASN A 204 47.34 16.97 0.25
CA ASN A 204 47.08 18.30 0.81
C ASN A 204 46.46 18.25 2.22
N HIS A 205 46.13 17.06 2.73
CA HIS A 205 45.61 16.81 4.08
C HIS A 205 44.31 17.57 4.37
N ASP A 206 43.46 17.72 3.36
CA ASP A 206 42.14 18.33 3.53
C ASP A 206 41.05 17.30 3.89
N GLY A 207 41.42 16.01 3.93
CA GLY A 207 40.54 14.90 4.25
C GLY A 207 39.89 14.25 3.02
N THR A 208 40.15 14.74 1.81
CA THR A 208 39.56 14.22 0.57
C THR A 208 40.53 13.29 -0.16
N CYS A 209 40.14 12.04 -0.34
CA CYS A 209 40.92 11.08 -1.12
C CYS A 209 40.62 11.21 -2.62
N LEU A 210 41.57 11.76 -3.37
CA LEU A 210 41.46 11.95 -4.81
C LEU A 210 42.41 11.04 -5.59
N PRO A 211 42.08 10.65 -6.84
CA PRO A 211 42.95 9.81 -7.66
C PRO A 211 44.37 10.40 -7.78
N SER A 212 45.38 9.56 -7.57
CA SER A 212 46.79 9.91 -7.83
C SER A 212 47.09 9.98 -9.32
N CYS A 213 48.20 10.63 -9.68
CA CYS A 213 48.71 10.64 -11.06
C CYS A 213 48.94 9.22 -11.60
N ASP A 214 49.37 8.29 -10.74
CA ASP A 214 49.66 6.90 -11.12
C ASP A 214 48.39 6.11 -11.45
N LEU A 215 47.31 6.32 -10.68
CA LEU A 215 46.01 5.68 -10.93
C LEU A 215 45.36 6.20 -12.20
N LEU A 216 45.44 7.52 -12.43
CA LEU A 216 44.88 8.16 -13.62
C LEU A 216 45.71 7.90 -14.88
N GLY A 217 46.97 7.46 -14.74
CA GLY A 217 47.86 7.19 -15.86
C GLY A 217 48.14 8.44 -16.71
N TRP A 218 48.03 9.64 -16.13
CA TRP A 218 48.17 10.88 -16.86
C TRP A 218 49.61 11.08 -17.34
N THR A 219 49.77 11.09 -18.66
CA THR A 219 51.04 11.35 -19.33
C THR A 219 51.18 12.81 -19.76
N CYS A 220 50.17 13.65 -19.49
CA CYS A 220 50.08 15.05 -19.94
C CYS A 220 50.38 15.19 -21.44
N SER A 221 49.93 14.21 -22.23
CA SER A 221 50.16 14.10 -23.67
C SER A 221 51.65 14.18 -24.08
N ASN A 222 52.58 13.83 -23.17
CA ASN A 222 54.03 14.03 -23.30
C ASN A 222 54.49 15.50 -23.43
N HIS A 223 53.63 16.45 -23.12
CA HIS A 223 53.90 17.90 -23.17
C HIS A 223 53.78 18.54 -21.77
N GLY A 224 54.09 17.76 -20.74
CA GLY A 224 54.04 18.20 -19.35
C GLY A 224 54.34 17.06 -18.39
N VAL A 225 54.27 17.35 -17.08
CA VAL A 225 54.44 16.37 -16.02
C VAL A 225 53.22 16.40 -15.10
N CYS A 226 52.64 15.23 -14.83
CA CYS A 226 51.55 15.11 -13.86
C CYS A 226 52.11 15.27 -12.44
N THR A 227 51.45 16.08 -11.63
CA THR A 227 51.70 16.18 -10.20
C THR A 227 50.38 16.22 -9.44
N ASP A 228 50.33 15.54 -8.30
CA ASP A 228 49.20 15.49 -7.38
C ASP A 228 49.56 16.09 -6.01
N ALA A 229 50.63 16.89 -5.95
CA ALA A 229 51.14 17.46 -4.71
C ALA A 229 50.18 18.48 -4.07
N SER A 230 49.25 19.05 -4.83
CA SER A 230 48.22 19.97 -4.36
C SER A 230 46.96 19.28 -3.84
N GLY A 231 46.93 17.94 -3.80
CA GLY A 231 45.75 17.15 -3.42
C GLY A 231 44.91 16.69 -4.59
N SER A 232 44.93 17.38 -5.73
CA SER A 232 44.35 16.92 -7.00
C SER A 232 45.43 16.74 -8.06
N ALA A 233 45.33 15.68 -8.86
CA ALA A 233 46.21 15.46 -10.00
C ALA A 233 46.03 16.60 -11.02
N VAL A 234 47.13 17.22 -11.42
CA VAL A 234 47.19 18.31 -12.41
C VAL A 234 48.38 18.11 -13.36
N CYS A 235 48.21 18.53 -14.62
CA CYS A 235 49.30 18.55 -15.59
C CYS A 235 50.02 19.90 -15.58
N LEU A 236 51.31 19.90 -15.23
CA LEU A 236 52.19 21.04 -15.43
C LEU A 236 52.69 21.02 -16.88
N CYS A 237 52.07 21.83 -17.73
CA CYS A 237 52.33 21.84 -19.17
C CYS A 237 53.60 22.61 -19.57
N ASP A 238 54.26 22.11 -20.61
CA ASP A 238 55.39 22.76 -21.28
C ASP A 238 54.96 24.06 -21.97
N MET A 239 55.89 25.00 -22.17
CA MET A 239 55.59 26.28 -22.83
C MET A 239 54.94 26.11 -24.21
N GLY A 240 53.83 26.81 -24.44
CA GLY A 240 53.02 26.72 -25.66
C GLY A 240 51.79 25.81 -25.50
N TYR A 241 51.62 25.19 -24.33
CA TYR A 241 50.49 24.36 -23.98
C TYR A 241 49.87 24.81 -22.65
N SER A 242 48.55 24.76 -22.56
CA SER A 242 47.77 25.02 -21.34
C SER A 242 47.07 23.74 -20.90
N PRO A 243 46.96 23.48 -19.59
CA PRO A 243 46.21 22.34 -19.09
C PRO A 243 44.73 22.49 -19.43
N ASP A 244 44.11 21.41 -19.91
CA ASP A 244 42.70 21.34 -20.29
C ASP A 244 41.78 20.93 -19.12
N GLY A 245 42.34 20.75 -17.92
CA GLY A 245 41.62 20.23 -16.75
C GLY A 245 41.30 18.73 -16.81
N SER A 246 41.67 18.03 -17.88
CA SER A 246 41.29 16.63 -18.16
C SER A 246 42.52 15.72 -18.40
N GLY A 247 43.69 16.14 -17.93
CA GLY A 247 44.93 15.36 -18.01
C GLY A 247 45.73 15.53 -19.30
N ASN A 248 45.42 16.54 -20.12
CA ASN A 248 46.19 16.89 -21.31
C ASN A 248 46.73 18.32 -21.25
N CYS A 249 47.76 18.54 -22.05
CA CYS A 249 48.30 19.85 -22.33
C CYS A 249 47.94 20.20 -23.76
N LEU A 250 47.08 21.21 -23.97
CA LEU A 250 46.57 21.64 -25.28
C LEU A 250 47.28 22.90 -25.78
N PRO A 251 47.53 23.05 -27.10
CA PRO A 251 48.22 24.23 -27.64
C PRO A 251 47.48 25.54 -27.35
N SER A 252 48.19 26.57 -26.88
CA SER A 252 47.64 27.93 -26.75
C SER A 252 47.53 28.58 -28.14
N GLY A 253 46.33 28.50 -28.76
CA GLY A 253 46.16 28.67 -30.19
C GLY A 253 45.75 30.06 -30.72
N THR A 254 45.75 30.20 -32.05
CA THR A 254 45.38 31.44 -32.79
C THR A 254 43.92 31.46 -33.27
N GLY A 255 43.19 30.35 -33.12
CA GLY A 255 41.80 30.15 -33.54
C GLY A 255 41.61 29.99 -35.04
N ARG A 256 42.69 30.02 -35.83
CA ARG A 256 42.62 29.96 -37.30
C ARG A 256 42.34 28.57 -37.84
N ASP A 257 42.81 27.55 -37.13
CA ASP A 257 42.70 26.16 -37.53
C ASP A 257 42.61 25.22 -36.33
N CYS A 258 42.28 23.95 -36.61
CA CYS A 258 42.22 22.89 -35.61
C CYS A 258 43.57 22.50 -35.01
N GLN A 259 44.69 22.94 -35.58
CA GLN A 259 46.02 22.74 -34.98
C GLN A 259 46.27 23.76 -33.86
N SER A 260 45.48 24.83 -33.82
CA SER A 260 45.64 25.97 -32.96
C SER A 260 44.30 26.59 -32.54
N PRO A 261 43.31 25.81 -32.02
CA PRO A 261 42.01 26.35 -31.63
C PRO A 261 42.13 27.30 -30.41
N LEU A 262 41.21 28.25 -30.30
CA LEU A 262 41.09 29.13 -29.13
C LEU A 262 40.36 28.41 -27.99
N PRO A 263 40.83 28.49 -26.74
CA PRO A 263 40.04 28.00 -25.62
C PRO A 263 38.76 28.82 -25.46
N LEU A 264 37.63 28.15 -25.21
CA LEU A 264 36.34 28.79 -24.93
C LEU A 264 35.92 28.49 -23.50
N ASP A 265 35.81 29.55 -22.69
CA ASP A 265 35.26 29.48 -21.33
C ASP A 265 33.74 29.63 -21.40
N LEU A 266 33.03 28.55 -21.04
CA LEU A 266 31.58 28.52 -21.07
C LEU A 266 30.93 29.46 -20.03
N ALA A 267 31.65 29.87 -18.98
CA ALA A 267 31.11 30.77 -17.96
C ALA A 267 31.32 32.25 -18.28
N ALA A 268 32.02 32.58 -19.37
CA ALA A 268 32.24 33.97 -19.75
C ALA A 268 30.93 34.72 -20.02
N GLY A 269 29.83 34.00 -20.30
CA GLY A 269 28.51 34.52 -20.65
C GLY A 269 28.48 35.17 -22.03
N THR A 270 29.48 35.98 -22.37
CA THR A 270 29.68 36.56 -23.69
C THR A 270 31.17 36.60 -24.06
N VAL A 271 31.47 36.24 -25.30
CA VAL A 271 32.81 36.29 -25.89
C VAL A 271 32.74 37.11 -27.18
N THR A 272 33.63 38.08 -27.33
CA THR A 272 33.75 38.85 -28.58
C THR A 272 34.89 38.33 -29.42
N GLY A 273 34.64 38.11 -30.71
CA GLY A 273 35.65 37.65 -31.67
C GLY A 273 35.59 38.40 -32.99
N ASN A 274 36.53 38.10 -33.90
CA ASN A 274 36.52 38.63 -35.24
C ASN A 274 37.08 37.60 -36.22
N THR A 275 36.24 37.17 -37.17
CA THR A 275 36.65 36.19 -38.18
C THR A 275 37.49 36.82 -39.31
N THR A 276 37.58 38.14 -39.40
CA THR A 276 38.34 38.80 -40.47
C THR A 276 39.82 38.42 -40.47
N GLY A 277 40.26 37.80 -41.57
CA GLY A 277 41.64 37.41 -41.82
C GLY A 277 42.10 36.16 -41.06
N SER A 278 41.18 35.32 -40.55
CA SER A 278 41.51 34.07 -39.85
C SER A 278 41.91 32.94 -40.80
N GLY A 279 41.22 32.76 -41.92
CA GLY A 279 41.42 31.63 -42.84
C GLY A 279 40.06 31.07 -43.27
N SER A 280 40.01 30.24 -44.32
CA SER A 280 38.77 29.67 -44.87
C SER A 280 39.00 28.20 -45.26
N ASP A 281 39.24 27.39 -44.24
CA ASP A 281 39.81 26.05 -44.31
C ASP A 281 38.79 24.94 -44.03
N TYR A 282 37.67 25.26 -43.36
CA TYR A 282 36.62 24.30 -42.98
C TYR A 282 35.29 24.53 -43.72
N THR A 283 34.48 23.47 -43.82
CA THR A 283 33.15 23.48 -44.45
C THR A 283 32.17 22.77 -43.53
N CYS A 284 30.92 23.22 -43.43
CA CYS A 284 29.88 22.62 -42.58
C CYS A 284 28.70 22.05 -43.40
N THR A 285 27.76 21.34 -42.77
CA THR A 285 26.63 20.73 -43.49
C THR A 285 25.50 21.70 -43.81
N CYS A 286 25.37 22.80 -43.05
CA CYS A 286 24.34 23.81 -43.27
C CYS A 286 24.72 24.87 -44.33
N GLN A 287 25.89 24.77 -44.97
CA GLN A 287 26.30 25.68 -46.04
C GLN A 287 27.16 25.03 -47.15
N SER A 288 27.35 25.73 -48.29
CA SER A 288 28.08 25.21 -49.47
C SER A 288 29.23 26.09 -49.99
N ARG A 289 29.55 27.20 -49.30
CA ARG A 289 30.68 28.10 -49.62
C ARG A 289 31.29 28.64 -48.33
N ASN A 290 32.62 28.71 -48.26
CA ASN A 290 33.33 28.97 -47.00
C ASN A 290 33.59 30.47 -46.79
N GLY A 291 33.09 31.00 -45.67
CA GLY A 291 33.52 32.27 -45.11
C GLY A 291 34.85 32.12 -44.36
N GLU A 292 35.27 33.16 -43.65
CA GLU A 292 36.41 33.02 -42.73
C GLU A 292 35.91 32.55 -41.36
N GLU A 293 36.59 31.58 -40.74
CA GLU A 293 36.17 30.97 -39.48
C GLU A 293 37.13 31.19 -38.30
N LEU A 294 36.60 31.15 -37.09
CA LEU A 294 37.36 30.93 -35.86
C LEU A 294 36.93 29.62 -35.19
N VAL A 295 37.94 28.82 -34.83
CA VAL A 295 37.79 27.55 -34.15
C VAL A 295 38.04 27.73 -32.66
N TYR A 296 37.08 27.30 -31.87
CA TYR A 296 37.17 27.24 -30.42
C TYR A 296 37.19 25.80 -29.93
N VAL A 297 37.83 25.55 -28.78
CA VAL A 297 37.85 24.26 -28.09
C VAL A 297 37.39 24.43 -26.64
N PHE A 298 36.56 23.52 -26.16
CA PHE A 298 36.15 23.45 -24.77
C PHE A 298 35.85 21.99 -24.37
N SER A 299 35.87 21.73 -23.07
CA SER A 299 35.58 20.42 -22.51
C SER A 299 34.48 20.53 -21.48
N VAL A 300 33.65 19.49 -21.38
CA VAL A 300 32.60 19.37 -20.36
C VAL A 300 32.87 18.11 -19.55
N ALA A 301 32.83 18.24 -18.21
CA ALA A 301 33.15 17.14 -17.30
C ALA A 301 31.93 16.26 -16.97
N GLN A 302 30.72 16.80 -17.17
CA GLN A 302 29.44 16.13 -16.94
C GLN A 302 28.46 16.48 -18.05
N THR A 303 27.33 15.77 -18.12
CA THR A 303 26.28 16.09 -19.08
C THR A 303 25.68 17.47 -18.77
N ILE A 304 25.72 18.39 -19.74
CA ILE A 304 25.14 19.74 -19.62
C ILE A 304 24.27 20.06 -20.84
N THR A 305 23.37 21.03 -20.70
CA THR A 305 22.68 21.67 -21.82
C THR A 305 23.23 23.08 -22.00
N ALA A 306 23.70 23.39 -23.21
CA ALA A 306 24.26 24.70 -23.53
C ALA A 306 23.56 25.30 -24.75
N THR A 307 23.36 26.61 -24.70
CA THR A 307 22.88 27.42 -25.82
C THR A 307 23.98 28.37 -26.27
N PHE A 308 24.25 28.37 -27.57
CA PHE A 308 25.20 29.27 -28.21
C PHE A 308 24.46 30.17 -29.17
N THR A 309 24.71 31.48 -29.09
CA THR A 309 24.05 32.48 -29.93
C THR A 309 25.07 33.49 -30.43
N THR A 310 25.12 33.73 -31.74
CA THR A 310 25.99 34.76 -32.33
C THR A 310 25.21 35.99 -32.76
N THR A 311 25.85 37.15 -32.66
CA THR A 311 25.36 38.43 -33.22
C THR A 311 26.52 39.23 -33.81
N GLY A 312 26.22 40.16 -34.73
CA GLY A 312 27.17 41.14 -35.25
C GLY A 312 27.30 41.14 -36.77
N PHE A 313 27.29 39.97 -37.40
CA PHE A 313 27.20 39.80 -38.85
C PHE A 313 26.51 38.47 -39.19
N ASP A 314 26.40 38.18 -40.48
CA ASP A 314 25.82 36.96 -41.04
C ASP A 314 26.75 35.75 -40.81
N THR A 315 26.52 35.05 -39.70
CA THR A 315 27.37 33.95 -39.21
C THR A 315 26.84 32.59 -39.62
N VAL A 316 27.69 31.57 -39.54
CA VAL A 316 27.29 30.16 -39.50
C VAL A 316 27.98 29.54 -38.29
N LEU A 317 27.21 28.91 -37.40
CA LEU A 317 27.71 28.29 -36.18
C LEU A 317 27.59 26.78 -36.27
N TYR A 318 28.66 26.05 -36.03
CA TYR A 318 28.63 24.58 -36.00
C TYR A 318 29.56 23.98 -34.95
N LEU A 319 29.20 22.78 -34.49
CA LEU A 319 29.89 22.06 -33.42
C LEU A 319 30.35 20.69 -33.89
N ARG A 320 31.57 20.30 -33.50
CA ARG A 320 32.15 18.98 -33.80
C ARG A 320 32.71 18.31 -32.55
N SER A 321 32.64 16.99 -32.51
CA SER A 321 33.36 16.19 -31.51
C SER A 321 34.81 15.88 -31.93
N GLU A 322 35.12 15.96 -33.23
CA GLU A 322 36.49 15.86 -33.76
C GLU A 322 36.75 17.00 -34.75
N CYS A 323 37.71 17.88 -34.43
CA CYS A 323 37.87 19.17 -35.12
C CYS A 323 37.98 19.08 -36.66
N ASP A 324 38.94 18.29 -37.18
CA ASP A 324 39.21 18.16 -38.63
C ASP A 324 38.28 17.16 -39.35
N LEU A 325 37.36 16.51 -38.66
CA LEU A 325 36.49 15.48 -39.22
C LEU A 325 35.06 16.01 -39.40
N GLN A 326 34.70 16.40 -40.63
CA GLN A 326 33.36 16.92 -40.93
C GLN A 326 32.22 15.95 -40.56
N THR A 327 32.43 14.63 -40.63
CA THR A 327 31.41 13.65 -40.25
C THR A 327 31.13 13.59 -38.74
N SER A 328 31.90 14.31 -37.91
CA SER A 328 31.69 14.43 -36.46
C SER A 328 30.83 15.64 -36.07
N GLU A 329 30.26 16.34 -37.05
CA GLU A 329 29.39 17.50 -36.83
C GLU A 329 28.10 17.11 -36.11
N MET A 330 27.83 17.81 -35.01
CA MET A 330 26.73 17.53 -34.08
C MET A 330 25.59 18.54 -34.20
N ALA A 331 25.93 19.78 -34.53
CA ALA A 331 24.99 20.88 -34.72
C ALA A 331 25.53 21.85 -35.77
N CYS A 332 24.64 22.48 -36.52
CA CYS A 332 24.95 23.50 -37.52
C CYS A 332 23.72 24.41 -37.66
N ASP A 333 23.93 25.72 -37.65
CA ASP A 333 22.88 26.73 -37.85
C ASP A 333 23.45 27.98 -38.53
N ASP A 334 22.65 28.65 -39.38
CA ASP A 334 23.01 29.92 -40.03
C ASP A 334 22.18 31.11 -39.53
N ASP A 335 20.85 31.01 -39.42
CA ASP A 335 19.99 32.20 -39.24
C ASP A 335 18.98 32.18 -38.06
N SER A 336 19.12 31.26 -37.09
CA SER A 336 18.09 31.07 -36.06
C SER A 336 18.10 32.09 -34.90
N ALA A 337 19.06 33.03 -34.82
CA ALA A 337 19.15 34.04 -33.75
C ALA A 337 18.50 35.40 -34.08
N GLY A 338 18.02 35.60 -35.31
CA GLY A 338 17.53 36.89 -35.80
C GLY A 338 18.65 37.86 -36.21
N ASN A 339 18.36 38.82 -37.10
CA ASN A 339 19.37 39.71 -37.72
C ASN A 339 20.56 38.98 -38.38
N LEU A 340 20.31 37.78 -38.94
CA LEU A 340 21.30 36.90 -39.59
C LEU A 340 22.34 36.27 -38.64
N GLY A 341 22.08 36.28 -37.32
CA GLY A 341 22.88 35.53 -36.36
C GLY A 341 22.43 34.08 -36.25
N SER A 342 23.34 33.21 -35.80
CA SER A 342 23.11 31.77 -35.67
C SER A 342 22.87 31.38 -34.21
N ARG A 343 22.01 30.39 -33.97
CA ARG A 343 21.72 29.86 -32.63
C ARG A 343 21.42 28.37 -32.66
N PHE A 344 21.98 27.62 -31.71
CA PHE A 344 21.49 26.29 -31.37
C PHE A 344 21.61 26.00 -29.87
N THR A 345 20.79 25.05 -29.42
CA THR A 345 20.86 24.46 -28.08
C THR A 345 21.19 22.98 -28.22
N ILE A 346 22.14 22.48 -27.43
CA ILE A 346 22.59 21.10 -27.50
C ILE A 346 22.92 20.55 -26.12
N THR A 347 22.60 19.26 -25.91
CA THR A 347 23.03 18.50 -24.74
C THR A 347 24.35 17.80 -25.05
N LEU A 348 25.36 18.05 -24.23
CA LEU A 348 26.73 17.55 -24.40
C LEU A 348 27.05 16.58 -23.28
N SER A 349 27.43 15.35 -23.64
CA SER A 349 28.00 14.37 -22.71
C SER A 349 29.45 14.73 -22.36
N PRO A 350 30.04 14.13 -21.30
CA PRO A 350 31.45 14.34 -20.97
C PRO A 350 32.36 14.15 -22.19
N GLY A 351 33.19 15.14 -22.50
CA GLY A 351 34.00 15.13 -23.71
C GLY A 351 34.59 16.50 -24.07
N THR A 352 35.41 16.51 -25.12
CA THR A 352 35.98 17.73 -25.71
C THR A 352 35.31 18.02 -27.04
N TYR A 353 34.98 19.29 -27.28
CA TYR A 353 34.21 19.75 -28.42
C TYR A 353 34.84 20.97 -29.07
N TYR A 354 34.56 21.14 -30.37
CA TYR A 354 35.09 22.21 -31.18
C TYR A 354 33.96 23.04 -31.79
N LEU A 355 33.86 24.29 -31.38
CA LEU A 355 32.84 25.23 -31.85
C LEU A 355 33.44 26.13 -32.93
N PHE A 356 32.79 26.21 -34.07
CA PHE A 356 33.21 27.02 -35.20
C PHE A 356 32.25 28.19 -35.34
N VAL A 357 32.80 29.40 -35.28
CA VAL A 357 32.10 30.62 -35.69
C VAL A 357 32.62 30.98 -37.08
N ASP A 358 31.81 30.72 -38.10
CA ASP A 358 32.11 30.94 -39.51
C ASP A 358 31.23 32.07 -40.06
N GLY A 359 31.54 32.56 -41.25
CA GLY A 359 30.74 33.54 -41.95
C GLY A 359 29.97 32.95 -43.12
N TYR A 360 28.73 33.42 -43.32
CA TYR A 360 27.96 32.96 -44.46
C TYR A 360 28.58 33.45 -45.78
N SER A 361 28.92 32.50 -46.64
CA SER A 361 29.44 32.65 -48.00
C SER A 361 30.83 33.29 -48.11
N THR A 362 30.94 34.61 -48.04
CA THR A 362 32.23 35.33 -48.02
C THR A 362 32.23 36.44 -46.96
N ASN A 363 31.22 36.43 -46.09
CA ASN A 363 31.13 37.39 -45.02
C ASN A 363 32.17 37.05 -43.94
N SER A 364 32.75 38.08 -43.35
CA SER A 364 33.56 37.96 -42.13
C SER A 364 33.48 39.25 -41.35
N GLY A 365 33.70 39.20 -40.05
CA GLY A 365 33.58 40.38 -39.22
C GLY A 365 33.63 40.11 -37.73
N ALA A 366 33.46 41.19 -36.96
CA ALA A 366 33.36 41.11 -35.52
C ALA A 366 32.01 40.52 -35.09
N PHE A 367 32.04 39.61 -34.12
CA PHE A 367 30.86 38.99 -33.55
C PHE A 367 30.89 39.02 -32.02
N THR A 368 29.72 38.88 -31.43
CA THR A 368 29.54 38.51 -30.02
C THR A 368 28.88 37.14 -29.97
N LEU A 369 29.53 36.19 -29.31
CA LEU A 369 29.03 34.87 -28.98
C LEU A 369 28.51 34.92 -27.54
N THR A 370 27.20 34.75 -27.35
CA THR A 370 26.57 34.57 -26.04
C THR A 370 26.46 33.09 -25.74
N ILE A 371 26.79 32.71 -24.51
CA ILE A 371 26.82 31.34 -24.02
C ILE A 371 25.91 31.28 -22.79
N GLU A 372 24.92 30.40 -22.84
CA GLU A 372 24.03 30.12 -21.70
C GLU A 372 24.17 28.64 -21.35
N VAL A 373 24.45 28.36 -20.07
CA VAL A 373 24.57 26.99 -19.55
C VAL A 373 23.46 26.76 -18.55
N ASP A 374 22.58 25.81 -18.85
CA ASP A 374 21.48 25.43 -17.95
C ASP A 374 21.94 24.31 -17.02
N CYS A 375 22.00 24.63 -15.73
CA CYS A 375 22.29 23.68 -14.66
C CYS A 375 20.99 23.17 -14.00
N PRO A 376 21.00 21.95 -13.42
CA PRO A 376 19.89 21.45 -12.60
C PRO A 376 19.54 22.41 -11.46
N ALA A 377 18.27 22.43 -11.03
CA ALA A 377 17.81 23.27 -9.94
C ALA A 377 18.65 23.06 -8.66
N GLY A 378 19.00 24.16 -7.98
CA GLY A 378 19.86 24.17 -6.78
C GLY A 378 21.37 24.21 -7.07
N THR A 379 21.77 24.28 -8.35
CA THR A 379 23.19 24.32 -8.75
C THR A 379 23.49 25.50 -9.67
N VAL A 380 24.72 26.02 -9.57
CA VAL A 380 25.27 27.09 -10.41
C VAL A 380 26.47 26.56 -11.20
N TYR A 381 26.66 27.03 -12.44
CA TYR A 381 27.79 26.58 -13.26
C TYR A 381 29.11 27.12 -12.70
N ASN A 382 30.07 26.24 -12.42
CA ASN A 382 31.41 26.60 -12.00
C ASN A 382 32.39 26.54 -13.19
N PRO A 383 32.88 27.68 -13.68
CA PRO A 383 33.87 27.75 -14.76
C PRO A 383 35.15 26.97 -14.48
N ALA A 384 35.59 26.94 -13.21
CA ALA A 384 36.88 26.38 -12.84
C ALA A 384 36.88 24.84 -12.89
N SER A 385 35.73 24.21 -12.64
CA SER A 385 35.57 22.76 -12.70
C SER A 385 34.87 22.27 -13.98
N GLY A 386 34.31 23.18 -14.79
CA GLY A 386 33.56 22.83 -15.99
C GLY A 386 32.28 22.05 -15.70
N SER A 387 31.71 22.22 -14.50
CA SER A 387 30.57 21.45 -13.98
C SER A 387 29.60 22.35 -13.21
N CYS A 388 28.36 21.91 -13.06
CA CYS A 388 27.41 22.52 -12.13
C CYS A 388 27.78 22.10 -10.70
N VAL A 389 27.83 23.06 -9.79
CA VAL A 389 28.13 22.87 -8.35
C VAL A 389 26.99 23.47 -7.52
N ASP A 390 26.85 23.06 -6.26
CA ASP A 390 25.80 23.56 -5.37
C ASP A 390 25.87 25.10 -5.22
N ASP A 391 24.71 25.76 -5.22
CA ASP A 391 24.61 27.22 -5.05
C ASP A 391 24.98 27.62 -3.60
N PRO A 392 26.05 28.42 -3.38
CA PRO A 392 26.44 28.85 -2.04
C PRO A 392 25.43 29.79 -1.36
N CYS A 393 24.45 30.31 -2.10
CA CYS A 393 23.32 31.07 -1.56
C CYS A 393 22.09 30.20 -1.29
N ASP A 394 22.15 28.88 -1.45
CA ASP A 394 21.07 27.94 -1.13
C ASP A 394 21.53 26.86 -0.12
N PRO A 395 21.12 26.94 1.17
CA PRO A 395 20.24 27.95 1.76
C PRO A 395 20.95 29.28 2.00
N ASN A 396 20.21 30.39 1.98
CA ASN A 396 20.76 31.74 2.10
C ASN A 396 21.53 31.93 3.44
N PRO A 397 22.86 32.12 3.39
CA PRO A 397 23.70 32.22 4.59
C PRO A 397 23.68 33.61 5.25
N CYS A 398 23.08 34.62 4.60
CA CYS A 398 23.03 36.00 5.09
C CYS A 398 21.95 36.16 6.16
N THR A 399 22.37 36.20 7.43
CA THR A 399 21.47 36.18 8.62
C THR A 399 21.68 37.37 9.55
N ALA A 400 22.57 38.30 9.20
CA ALA A 400 22.84 39.48 10.00
C ALA A 400 21.65 40.45 9.95
N ALA A 401 21.42 41.17 11.05
CA ALA A 401 20.29 42.09 11.16
C ALA A 401 20.34 43.14 10.03
N HIS A 402 19.25 43.20 9.27
CA HIS A 402 19.10 44.08 8.11
C HIS A 402 20.10 43.80 6.97
N GLN A 403 20.57 42.54 6.82
CA GLN A 403 21.57 42.13 5.83
C GLN A 403 21.33 40.67 5.37
N HIS A 404 20.22 40.41 4.69
CA HIS A 404 19.77 39.08 4.26
C HIS A 404 19.86 38.88 2.73
N VAL A 405 20.41 39.82 1.97
CA VAL A 405 20.54 39.70 0.50
C VAL A 405 21.85 38.98 0.17
N CYS A 406 21.79 37.75 -0.35
CA CYS A 406 22.96 36.96 -0.76
C CYS A 406 23.24 37.08 -2.26
N GLN A 407 24.50 37.27 -2.61
CA GLN A 407 24.98 37.18 -3.99
C GLN A 407 26.05 36.08 -4.10
N ALA A 408 25.84 35.11 -4.99
CA ALA A 408 26.79 34.03 -5.22
C ALA A 408 28.06 34.58 -5.89
N GLN A 409 29.22 34.36 -5.27
CA GLN A 409 30.51 34.81 -5.76
C GLN A 409 31.55 33.70 -5.52
N LEU A 410 31.61 32.74 -6.46
CA LEU A 410 32.44 31.53 -6.32
C LEU A 410 33.95 31.85 -6.14
N PRO A 411 34.65 31.17 -5.21
CA PRO A 411 34.16 30.16 -4.26
C PRO A 411 33.59 30.81 -2.98
N GLY A 412 32.30 31.14 -2.93
CA GLY A 412 31.67 31.82 -1.79
C GLY A 412 30.47 32.69 -2.15
N TYR A 413 30.16 33.65 -1.28
CA TYR A 413 29.04 34.59 -1.40
C TYR A 413 29.35 35.94 -0.73
N VAL A 414 28.56 36.96 -1.03
CA VAL A 414 28.58 38.28 -0.37
C VAL A 414 27.18 38.61 0.16
N CYS A 415 27.11 39.22 1.35
CA CYS A 415 25.85 39.67 1.96
C CYS A 415 25.71 41.19 1.87
N ASP A 416 24.62 41.66 1.26
CA ASP A 416 24.26 43.07 1.12
C ASP A 416 23.18 43.48 2.14
N CYS A 417 23.10 44.78 2.44
CA CYS A 417 22.06 45.33 3.30
C CYS A 417 20.66 45.12 2.71
N ASP A 418 19.69 44.87 3.58
CA ASP A 418 18.28 44.80 3.22
C ASP A 418 17.81 46.13 2.61
N PRO A 419 16.86 46.12 1.66
CA PRO A 419 16.41 47.37 1.05
C PRO A 419 15.81 48.35 2.07
N GLY A 420 16.15 49.63 1.92
CA GLY A 420 15.82 50.68 2.90
C GLY A 420 16.83 50.78 4.05
N TYR A 421 17.89 49.96 4.03
CA TYR A 421 19.04 50.03 4.92
C TYR A 421 20.31 50.26 4.12
N ILE A 422 21.21 51.07 4.67
CA ILE A 422 22.50 51.40 4.07
C ILE A 422 23.64 50.90 4.97
N PRO A 423 24.83 50.58 4.41
CA PRO A 423 25.98 50.23 5.24
C PRO A 423 26.27 51.33 6.27
N ASP A 424 26.36 50.98 7.55
CA ASP A 424 26.65 51.95 8.62
C ASP A 424 28.10 52.46 8.45
N PRO A 425 28.30 53.76 8.14
CA PRO A 425 29.64 54.30 7.94
C PRO A 425 30.48 54.29 9.23
N ASN A 426 29.86 54.11 10.40
CA ASN A 426 30.53 54.06 11.71
C ASN A 426 30.81 52.62 12.19
N HIS A 427 30.17 51.60 11.59
CA HIS A 427 30.29 50.19 11.98
C HIS A 427 30.38 49.29 10.73
N PRO A 428 31.59 49.04 10.20
CA PRO A 428 31.78 48.21 9.01
C PRO A 428 31.16 46.82 9.17
N GLY A 429 30.38 46.37 8.19
CA GLY A 429 29.69 45.09 8.21
C GLY A 429 28.34 45.08 8.95
N THR A 430 27.77 46.25 9.23
CA THR A 430 26.40 46.39 9.75
C THR A 430 25.59 47.35 8.90
N CYS A 431 24.28 47.22 8.95
CA CYS A 431 23.34 48.03 8.16
C CYS A 431 22.52 48.92 9.10
N MET A 432 22.38 50.19 8.74
CA MET A 432 21.54 51.15 9.46
C MET A 432 20.34 51.55 8.61
N LEU A 433 19.21 51.83 9.25
CA LEU A 433 18.02 52.35 8.59
C LEU A 433 18.39 53.61 7.81
N ASP A 434 17.99 53.70 6.54
CA ASP A 434 18.12 54.95 5.80
C ASP A 434 17.42 56.06 6.62
N PRO A 435 18.13 57.12 7.03
CA PRO A 435 17.55 58.15 7.87
C PRO A 435 16.50 59.02 7.14
N ASN A 436 16.39 58.96 5.82
CA ASN A 436 15.38 59.71 5.05
C ASN A 436 14.82 58.89 3.88
N PRO A 437 14.17 57.74 4.10
CA PRO A 437 13.67 56.94 3.02
C PRO A 437 12.45 57.63 2.42
N SER A 438 12.54 57.97 1.14
CA SER A 438 11.46 58.67 0.44
C SER A 438 10.49 57.70 -0.22
N GLY A 439 10.93 56.50 -0.63
CA GLY A 439 10.12 55.59 -1.42
C GLY A 439 9.91 56.07 -2.86
N GLU A 440 10.70 57.03 -3.35
CA GLU A 440 10.63 57.51 -4.74
C GLU A 440 11.27 56.54 -5.75
N SER A 441 11.98 55.50 -5.31
CA SER A 441 12.52 54.50 -6.23
C SER A 441 12.88 53.22 -5.52
N CYS A 442 13.18 52.18 -6.30
CA CYS A 442 13.74 50.92 -5.82
C CYS A 442 15.09 51.05 -5.12
N ALA A 443 15.84 52.14 -5.37
CA ALA A 443 17.10 52.43 -4.70
C ALA A 443 16.91 53.07 -3.31
N ASP A 444 15.70 53.57 -3.01
CA ASP A 444 15.34 54.23 -1.76
C ASP A 444 13.94 53.81 -1.27
N PRO A 445 13.67 52.51 -1.05
CA PRO A 445 12.36 52.06 -0.62
C PRO A 445 12.13 52.33 0.87
N ILE A 446 10.88 52.60 1.25
CA ILE A 446 10.50 52.76 2.66
C ILE A 446 10.41 51.38 3.31
N PRO A 447 11.19 51.08 4.37
CA PRO A 447 11.12 49.78 5.00
C PRO A 447 9.81 49.61 5.78
N LEU A 448 9.16 48.47 5.58
CA LEU A 448 7.93 48.09 6.27
C LEU A 448 8.28 47.07 7.38
N PRO A 449 7.99 47.38 8.66
CA PRO A 449 8.26 46.45 9.76
C PRO A 449 7.47 45.15 9.64
N ILE A 450 8.08 44.01 9.99
CA ILE A 450 7.37 42.73 10.11
C ILE A 450 6.52 42.74 11.38
N GLY A 451 5.22 42.50 11.24
CA GLY A 451 4.20 42.53 12.30
C GLY A 451 2.87 43.11 11.82
N THR A 452 1.99 43.50 12.74
CA THR A 452 0.74 44.19 12.39
C THR A 452 0.90 45.70 12.57
N GLY A 453 0.52 46.49 11.56
CA GLY A 453 0.67 47.94 11.63
C GLY A 453 -0.10 48.73 10.57
N SER A 454 0.10 50.04 10.59
CA SER A 454 -0.40 50.93 9.54
C SER A 454 0.52 52.12 9.35
N VAL A 455 0.68 52.57 8.11
CA VAL A 455 1.46 53.75 7.72
C VAL A 455 0.57 54.74 6.99
N ALA A 456 0.67 56.03 7.34
CA ALA A 456 0.05 57.11 6.60
C ALA A 456 1.07 57.69 5.61
N GLY A 457 0.68 57.86 4.34
CA GLY A 457 1.56 58.32 3.27
C GLY A 457 0.84 59.16 2.23
N THR A 458 1.58 59.62 1.21
CA THR A 458 1.00 60.27 0.05
C THR A 458 1.80 60.00 -1.23
N THR A 459 1.07 59.77 -2.32
CA THR A 459 1.63 59.70 -3.68
C THR A 459 1.63 61.08 -4.36
N THR A 460 0.98 62.09 -3.77
CA THR A 460 0.96 63.44 -4.32
C THR A 460 2.38 64.00 -4.41
N GLY A 461 2.84 64.26 -5.64
CA GLY A 461 4.17 64.82 -5.90
C GLY A 461 5.31 63.80 -5.97
N ALA A 462 5.02 62.50 -5.88
CA ALA A 462 5.98 61.44 -6.20
C ALA A 462 6.14 61.29 -7.73
N ALA A 463 7.21 60.61 -8.15
CA ALA A 463 7.36 60.16 -9.52
C ALA A 463 6.54 58.86 -9.78
N ASN A 464 6.39 58.50 -11.06
CA ASN A 464 5.81 57.23 -11.49
C ASN A 464 6.97 56.39 -12.02
N ASP A 465 7.50 55.54 -11.15
CA ASP A 465 8.71 54.75 -11.32
C ASP A 465 8.40 53.26 -11.49
N GLY A 466 7.16 52.84 -11.25
CA GLY A 466 6.72 51.46 -11.47
C GLY A 466 5.27 51.35 -11.89
N THR A 467 4.99 50.63 -12.98
CA THR A 467 3.62 50.29 -13.40
C THR A 467 3.29 48.86 -13.01
N GLY A 468 2.13 48.62 -12.38
CA GLY A 468 1.62 47.28 -12.08
C GLY A 468 0.92 46.61 -13.27
N THR A 469 0.75 45.29 -13.24
CA THR A 469 -0.03 44.60 -14.29
C THR A 469 -1.54 44.83 -14.19
N CYS A 470 -2.03 45.30 -13.04
CA CYS A 470 -3.43 45.62 -12.79
C CYS A 470 -3.74 47.13 -12.89
N GLY A 471 -2.81 47.95 -13.39
CA GLY A 471 -2.97 49.39 -13.50
C GLY A 471 -1.82 50.14 -12.84
N GLY A 472 -2.08 51.36 -12.37
CA GLY A 472 -1.05 52.18 -11.71
C GLY A 472 -0.24 53.01 -12.71
N ALA A 473 -0.90 53.96 -13.36
CA ALA A 473 -0.25 54.90 -14.29
C ALA A 473 0.01 56.27 -13.62
N GLY A 474 -0.23 56.36 -12.32
CA GLY A 474 -0.03 57.56 -11.51
C GLY A 474 1.28 57.53 -10.73
N PRO A 475 1.51 58.53 -9.88
CA PRO A 475 2.65 58.53 -8.96
C PRO A 475 2.60 57.40 -7.94
N ASP A 476 3.76 56.82 -7.62
CA ASP A 476 3.90 55.67 -6.71
C ASP A 476 4.90 55.90 -5.57
N ARG A 477 4.82 55.03 -4.55
CA ARG A 477 5.78 54.95 -3.45
C ARG A 477 6.17 53.49 -3.25
N VAL A 478 7.47 53.22 -3.19
CA VAL A 478 8.00 51.87 -2.97
C VAL A 478 8.23 51.62 -1.49
N TYR A 479 7.68 50.51 -1.00
CA TYR A 479 7.98 49.93 0.31
C TYR A 479 8.76 48.64 0.13
N ALA A 480 9.60 48.27 1.09
CA ALA A 480 10.31 47.01 1.07
C ALA A 480 10.26 46.30 2.42
N PHE A 481 10.30 44.97 2.40
CA PHE A 481 10.38 44.14 3.59
C PHE A 481 11.04 42.80 3.26
N THR A 482 11.66 42.19 4.27
CA THR A 482 12.37 40.92 4.14
C THR A 482 11.82 39.92 5.14
N LEU A 483 11.52 38.72 4.66
CA LEU A 483 10.93 37.63 5.41
C LEU A 483 11.98 36.52 5.59
N SER A 484 12.18 36.09 6.84
CA SER A 484 13.09 34.98 7.17
C SER A 484 12.40 33.61 7.16
N THR A 485 11.06 33.59 7.21
CA THR A 485 10.23 32.39 7.21
C THR A 485 9.02 32.62 6.30
N ALA A 486 8.40 31.54 5.82
CA ALA A 486 7.13 31.65 5.11
C ALA A 486 6.14 32.45 5.97
N THR A 487 5.54 33.47 5.38
CA THR A 487 4.73 34.46 6.09
C THR A 487 3.52 34.84 5.25
N ARG A 488 2.33 34.75 5.85
CA ARG A 488 1.11 35.32 5.29
C ARG A 488 1.14 36.83 5.50
N ALA A 489 1.16 37.58 4.41
CA ALA A 489 1.16 39.04 4.37
C ALA A 489 -0.17 39.55 3.81
N ASP A 490 -0.87 40.34 4.61
CA ASP A 490 -2.07 41.07 4.23
C ASP A 490 -1.76 42.57 4.14
N PHE A 491 -2.24 43.22 3.08
CA PHE A 491 -2.10 44.65 2.83
C PHE A 491 -3.45 45.23 2.44
N LEU A 492 -3.75 46.43 2.94
CA LEU A 492 -4.93 47.20 2.53
C LEU A 492 -4.58 48.68 2.49
N MET A 493 -4.65 49.27 1.30
CA MET A 493 -4.42 50.67 1.05
C MET A 493 -5.74 51.40 0.84
N THR A 494 -6.00 52.45 1.62
CA THR A 494 -7.25 53.21 1.61
C THR A 494 -6.98 54.71 1.57
N GLY A 495 -7.96 55.50 1.11
CA GLY A 495 -7.93 56.97 1.18
C GLY A 495 -8.31 57.66 -0.13
N TYR A 496 -8.00 57.03 -1.27
CA TYR A 496 -8.44 57.42 -2.61
C TYR A 496 -8.46 56.17 -3.52
N ASP A 497 -8.46 56.36 -4.84
CA ASP A 497 -8.36 55.30 -5.85
C ASP A 497 -6.91 54.82 -6.01
N THR A 498 -6.61 53.70 -5.35
CA THR A 498 -5.24 53.20 -5.10
C THR A 498 -4.96 51.92 -5.84
N VAL A 499 -3.69 51.65 -6.17
CA VAL A 499 -3.23 50.38 -6.72
C VAL A 499 -2.10 49.85 -5.84
N LEU A 500 -2.12 48.56 -5.52
CA LEU A 500 -1.02 47.88 -4.87
C LEU A 500 -0.43 46.83 -5.82
N HIS A 501 0.89 46.80 -5.94
CA HIS A 501 1.56 45.67 -6.59
C HIS A 501 2.84 45.26 -5.87
N LEU A 502 3.06 43.96 -5.77
CA LEU A 502 4.13 43.32 -5.01
C LEU A 502 5.09 42.61 -5.95
N ARG A 503 6.40 42.78 -5.76
CA ARG A 503 7.47 42.22 -6.61
C ARG A 503 8.57 41.57 -5.77
N THR A 504 9.23 40.54 -6.31
CA THR A 504 10.46 39.96 -5.73
C THR A 504 11.71 40.69 -6.21
N VAL A 505 11.68 41.30 -7.40
CA VAL A 505 12.76 42.13 -7.93
C VAL A 505 12.19 43.50 -8.30
N CYS A 506 12.60 44.53 -7.57
CA CYS A 506 11.93 45.83 -7.59
C CYS A 506 11.75 46.43 -9.00
N ASP A 507 12.85 46.53 -9.77
CA ASP A 507 12.86 47.16 -11.11
C ASP A 507 12.37 46.25 -12.24
N GLN A 508 11.99 45.00 -11.94
CA GLN A 508 11.52 44.05 -12.95
C GLN A 508 10.02 43.79 -12.78
N GLN A 509 9.20 44.38 -13.67
CA GLN A 509 7.76 44.15 -13.67
C GLN A 509 7.39 42.66 -13.82
N ALA A 510 8.21 41.87 -14.53
CA ALA A 510 8.00 40.44 -14.68
C ALA A 510 8.09 39.65 -13.37
N SER A 511 8.75 40.20 -12.33
CA SER A 511 8.87 39.58 -11.00
C SER A 511 7.66 39.83 -10.09
N GLN A 512 6.59 40.42 -10.63
CA GLN A 512 5.41 40.77 -9.86
C GLN A 512 4.65 39.51 -9.39
N VAL A 513 4.51 39.40 -8.06
CA VAL A 513 3.87 38.29 -7.37
C VAL A 513 2.35 38.50 -7.25
N ALA A 514 1.93 39.74 -7.05
CA ALA A 514 0.52 40.08 -6.91
C ALA A 514 0.25 41.55 -7.26
N CYS A 515 -0.96 41.84 -7.70
CA CYS A 515 -1.42 43.21 -7.98
C CYS A 515 -2.93 43.28 -7.72
N ASN A 516 -3.40 44.42 -7.20
CA ASN A 516 -4.82 44.72 -7.05
C ASN A 516 -5.07 46.23 -7.06
N ASP A 517 -6.17 46.67 -7.68
CA ASP A 517 -6.68 48.04 -7.71
C ASP A 517 -7.92 48.20 -6.81
N ASP A 518 -8.95 47.37 -6.97
CA ASP A 518 -10.28 47.60 -6.36
C ASP A 518 -10.76 46.43 -5.48
N SER A 519 -9.97 46.09 -4.46
CA SER A 519 -10.33 45.01 -3.52
C SER A 519 -11.56 45.32 -2.65
N GLN A 520 -11.75 46.60 -2.29
CA GLN A 520 -12.83 47.07 -1.41
C GLN A 520 -13.32 48.47 -1.84
N GLY A 521 -14.17 48.52 -2.86
CA GLY A 521 -14.49 49.80 -3.52
C GLY A 521 -13.27 50.26 -4.30
N THR A 522 -12.81 51.51 -4.09
CA THR A 522 -11.60 52.04 -4.78
C THR A 522 -10.29 51.76 -4.03
N ALA A 523 -10.32 50.86 -3.03
CA ALA A 523 -9.19 50.54 -2.17
C ALA A 523 -8.48 49.26 -2.62
N ALA A 524 -7.17 49.32 -2.78
CA ALA A 524 -6.35 48.17 -3.16
C ALA A 524 -5.99 47.31 -1.96
N GLY A 525 -6.04 45.99 -2.13
CA GLY A 525 -5.78 45.03 -1.07
C GLY A 525 -5.14 43.75 -1.58
N LEU A 526 -4.12 43.28 -0.89
CA LEU A 526 -3.32 42.12 -1.27
C LEU A 526 -3.17 41.16 -0.09
N THR A 527 -3.52 39.89 -0.30
CA THR A 527 -3.28 38.81 0.65
C THR A 527 -2.45 37.73 -0.03
N ARG A 528 -1.25 37.45 0.46
CA ARG A 528 -0.39 36.39 -0.09
C ARG A 528 0.37 35.66 1.01
N ILE A 529 0.56 34.37 0.83
CA ILE A 529 1.60 33.63 1.53
C ILE A 529 2.86 33.84 0.71
N LEU A 530 3.89 34.37 1.36
CA LEU A 530 5.17 34.71 0.76
C LEU A 530 6.23 33.81 1.39
N ASP A 531 7.04 33.21 0.54
CA ASP A 531 8.21 32.44 0.96
C ASP A 531 9.26 33.37 1.59
N PRO A 532 10.27 32.82 2.32
CA PRO A 532 11.40 33.61 2.77
C PRO A 532 12.05 34.35 1.60
N GLY A 533 12.30 35.64 1.76
CA GLY A 533 12.80 36.48 0.69
C GLY A 533 12.54 37.96 0.91
N THR A 534 13.08 38.76 -0.01
CA THR A 534 12.92 40.22 -0.01
C THR A 534 11.86 40.62 -1.02
N TYR A 535 10.95 41.50 -0.62
CA TYR A 535 9.81 41.93 -1.42
C TYR A 535 9.67 43.44 -1.45
N TYR A 536 9.11 43.93 -2.56
CA TYR A 536 8.87 45.36 -2.82
C TYR A 536 7.40 45.59 -3.12
N LEU A 537 6.74 46.36 -2.26
CA LEU A 537 5.33 46.72 -2.37
C LEU A 537 5.21 48.16 -2.87
N PHE A 538 4.62 48.34 -4.04
CA PHE A 538 4.35 49.64 -4.61
C PHE A 538 2.95 50.10 -4.20
N ALA A 539 2.89 51.28 -3.60
CA ALA A 539 1.68 52.01 -3.26
C ALA A 539 1.44 53.10 -4.30
N ASP A 540 0.55 52.83 -5.24
CA ASP A 540 0.39 53.58 -6.48
C ASP A 540 -1.00 54.22 -6.59
N SER A 541 -1.13 55.18 -7.48
CA SER A 541 -2.37 55.85 -7.87
C SER A 541 -2.87 55.33 -9.21
N TYR A 542 -4.16 54.99 -9.28
CA TYR A 542 -4.76 54.52 -10.54
C TYR A 542 -4.73 55.61 -11.64
N TYR A 543 -4.95 56.88 -11.26
CA TYR A 543 -4.95 58.04 -12.15
C TYR A 543 -3.70 58.90 -12.00
N ALA A 544 -3.47 59.82 -12.95
CA ALA A 544 -2.33 60.74 -12.97
C ALA A 544 -2.24 61.73 -11.78
N ALA A 545 -3.25 61.80 -10.90
CA ALA A 545 -3.27 62.66 -9.73
C ALA A 545 -3.21 61.80 -8.44
N GLY A 546 -2.08 61.86 -7.74
CA GLY A 546 -1.89 61.15 -6.47
C GLY A 546 -2.69 61.75 -5.30
N GLY A 547 -2.81 60.99 -4.21
CA GLY A 547 -3.57 61.35 -3.01
C GLY A 547 -2.89 60.95 -1.71
N SER A 548 -3.53 61.23 -0.57
CA SER A 548 -3.10 60.74 0.75
C SER A 548 -3.74 59.39 1.06
N TYR A 549 -2.97 58.45 1.58
CA TYR A 549 -3.42 57.10 1.86
C TYR A 549 -3.04 56.62 3.27
N THR A 550 -3.74 55.58 3.72
CA THR A 550 -3.33 54.71 4.84
C THR A 550 -3.12 53.31 4.31
N LEU A 551 -1.91 52.78 4.49
CA LEU A 551 -1.53 51.39 4.19
C LEU A 551 -1.53 50.59 5.50
N ALA A 552 -2.54 49.76 5.70
CA ALA A 552 -2.58 48.77 6.77
C ALA A 552 -1.89 47.48 6.30
N TYR A 553 -1.12 46.85 7.18
CA TYR A 553 -0.44 45.60 6.89
C TYR A 553 -0.48 44.65 8.10
N ASP A 554 -0.47 43.35 7.82
CA ASP A 554 -0.44 42.30 8.82
C ASP A 554 0.38 41.11 8.33
N PHE A 555 1.48 40.83 9.04
CA PHE A 555 2.36 39.70 8.77
C PHE A 555 2.18 38.62 9.84
N ARG A 556 1.86 37.39 9.41
CA ARG A 556 1.68 36.22 10.28
C ARG A 556 2.56 35.07 9.80
N THR A 557 3.42 34.56 10.68
CA THR A 557 4.22 33.36 10.42
C THR A 557 3.38 32.10 10.55
N ASP A 558 3.80 31.00 9.92
CA ASP A 558 3.10 29.72 10.03
C ASP A 558 3.06 29.24 11.49
N PRO A 559 1.88 29.09 12.12
CA PRO A 559 1.78 28.60 13.49
C PRO A 559 2.19 27.14 13.66
N CYS A 560 2.37 26.39 12.56
CA CYS A 560 2.82 25.00 12.58
C CYS A 560 4.33 24.82 12.39
N GLN A 561 5.13 25.89 12.44
CA GLN A 561 6.58 25.81 12.28
C GLN A 561 7.30 26.51 13.45
N PRO A 562 7.93 25.74 14.39
CA PRO A 562 7.96 24.28 14.46
C PRO A 562 6.63 23.68 14.92
N ASP A 563 6.39 22.40 14.63
CA ASP A 563 5.13 21.71 14.95
C ASP A 563 4.83 21.77 16.47
N PRO A 564 3.75 22.45 16.90
CA PRO A 564 3.37 22.59 18.31
C PRO A 564 2.57 21.40 18.85
N CYS A 565 2.25 20.39 18.05
CA CYS A 565 1.42 19.25 18.44
C CYS A 565 2.22 18.18 19.21
N PRO A 566 1.69 17.66 20.34
CA PRO A 566 2.35 16.61 21.10
C PRO A 566 2.14 15.26 20.43
N GLY A 567 3.15 14.40 20.43
CA GLY A 567 3.02 13.01 19.96
C GLY A 567 3.06 12.88 18.44
N THR A 568 2.26 11.95 17.90
CA THR A 568 2.08 11.72 16.45
C THR A 568 1.04 12.57 15.69
N PRO A 569 0.10 13.32 16.32
CA PRO A 569 -0.71 14.32 15.62
C PRO A 569 0.13 15.38 14.90
N THR A 570 -0.24 15.73 13.66
CA THR A 570 0.42 16.78 12.88
C THR A 570 -0.32 18.10 13.00
N CYS A 571 0.43 19.20 13.03
CA CYS A 571 -0.17 20.52 13.05
C CYS A 571 -0.74 20.93 11.69
N GLN A 572 -1.98 21.41 11.71
CA GLN A 572 -2.63 22.05 10.58
C GLN A 572 -2.98 23.50 10.93
N ALA A 573 -2.38 24.45 10.20
CA ALA A 573 -2.65 25.89 10.38
C ALA A 573 -4.05 26.25 9.85
N ASN A 574 -4.74 27.16 10.53
CA ASN A 574 -5.98 27.75 10.03
C ASN A 574 -5.70 28.50 8.72
N SER A 575 -6.69 28.64 7.84
CA SER A 575 -6.50 29.28 6.53
C SER A 575 -5.99 30.73 6.56
N ASP A 576 -6.15 31.43 7.68
CA ASP A 576 -5.67 32.80 7.90
C ASP A 576 -4.39 32.89 8.75
N TRP A 577 -3.82 31.73 9.13
CA TRP A 577 -2.64 31.56 9.98
C TRP A 577 -2.78 32.24 11.37
N SER A 578 -4.00 32.42 11.87
CA SER A 578 -4.25 32.96 13.22
C SER A 578 -4.08 31.93 14.36
N GLY A 579 -3.98 30.64 14.02
CA GLY A 579 -3.88 29.52 14.96
C GLY A 579 -3.79 28.18 14.23
N TYR A 580 -3.86 27.08 14.99
CA TYR A 580 -3.67 25.73 14.46
C TYR A 580 -4.59 24.69 15.14
N THR A 581 -4.70 23.52 14.51
CA THR A 581 -5.31 22.31 15.07
C THR A 581 -4.37 21.12 14.93
N CYS A 582 -4.31 20.25 15.93
CA CYS A 582 -3.56 19.00 15.84
C CYS A 582 -4.47 17.92 15.27
N VAL A 583 -4.02 17.28 14.19
CA VAL A 583 -4.84 16.35 13.41
C VAL A 583 -4.08 15.05 13.26
N CYS A 584 -4.78 13.93 13.41
CA CYS A 584 -4.13 12.65 13.22
C CYS A 584 -3.84 12.38 11.74
N PRO A 585 -2.67 11.79 11.40
CA PRO A 585 -2.38 11.32 10.05
C PRO A 585 -3.50 10.42 9.53
N ALA A 586 -3.74 10.47 8.22
CA ALA A 586 -4.76 9.64 7.59
C ALA A 586 -4.52 8.15 7.90
N GLY A 587 -5.55 7.46 8.40
CA GLY A 587 -5.46 6.06 8.85
C GLY A 587 -5.30 5.88 10.37
N THR A 588 -5.18 6.98 11.15
CA THR A 588 -5.03 6.92 12.61
C THR A 588 -6.10 7.75 13.32
N VAL A 589 -6.41 7.40 14.58
CA VAL A 589 -7.40 8.10 15.41
C VAL A 589 -6.79 8.65 16.70
N PRO A 590 -7.28 9.79 17.20
CA PRO A 590 -6.76 10.40 18.42
C PRO A 590 -7.12 9.56 19.64
N PHE A 591 -6.10 9.08 20.36
CA PHE A 591 -6.25 8.28 21.57
C PHE A 591 -5.29 8.77 22.65
N GLY A 592 -5.83 9.46 23.66
CA GLY A 592 -5.00 10.16 24.64
C GLY A 592 -4.26 11.35 24.03
N ASN A 593 -2.92 11.32 24.04
CA ASN A 593 -2.05 12.37 23.47
C ASN A 593 -1.40 11.96 22.13
N ASP A 594 -1.72 10.77 21.61
CA ASP A 594 -1.15 10.23 20.38
C ASP A 594 -2.25 9.87 19.37
N CYS A 595 -1.83 9.66 18.13
CA CYS A 595 -2.60 9.00 17.09
C CYS A 595 -2.15 7.55 16.99
N VAL A 596 -3.12 6.65 17.08
CA VAL A 596 -2.90 5.21 16.97
C VAL A 596 -3.73 4.68 15.81
N ASP A 597 -3.21 3.65 15.13
CA ASP A 597 -3.89 2.98 14.02
C ASP A 597 -5.22 2.39 14.50
N ASP A 598 -5.17 1.67 15.61
CA ASP A 598 -6.35 1.13 16.29
C ASP A 598 -6.12 1.15 17.82
N PRO A 599 -6.91 1.91 18.60
CA PRO A 599 -6.87 1.88 20.07
C PRO A 599 -7.17 0.51 20.69
N CYS A 600 -7.65 -0.43 19.88
CA CYS A 600 -7.95 -1.80 20.24
C CYS A 600 -6.90 -2.81 19.75
N ASP A 601 -5.69 -2.38 19.39
CA ASP A 601 -4.58 -3.28 19.04
C ASP A 601 -3.33 -3.04 19.93
N PRO A 602 -2.84 -4.06 20.67
CA PRO A 602 -3.38 -5.40 20.82
C PRO A 602 -4.68 -5.39 21.61
N ASN A 603 -5.62 -6.25 21.18
CA ASN A 603 -6.97 -6.30 21.71
C ASN A 603 -6.99 -6.43 23.25
N PRO A 604 -7.40 -5.37 23.99
CA PRO A 604 -7.41 -5.40 25.45
C PRO A 604 -8.53 -6.26 26.03
N CYS A 605 -9.47 -6.71 25.19
CA CYS A 605 -10.65 -7.47 25.58
C CYS A 605 -10.38 -8.98 25.64
N THR A 606 -9.47 -9.40 26.50
CA THR A 606 -9.10 -10.83 26.64
C THR A 606 -9.54 -11.43 27.98
N ALA A 607 -9.93 -10.58 28.94
CA ALA A 607 -10.18 -10.97 30.33
C ALA A 607 -11.47 -11.80 30.54
N VAL A 608 -12.42 -11.75 29.61
CA VAL A 608 -13.71 -12.44 29.72
C VAL A 608 -13.90 -13.33 28.49
N PRO A 609 -14.11 -14.66 28.65
CA PRO A 609 -14.35 -15.58 27.55
C PRO A 609 -15.49 -15.09 26.64
N HIS A 610 -15.24 -15.10 25.33
CA HIS A 610 -16.18 -14.62 24.30
C HIS A 610 -16.58 -13.15 24.41
N LYS A 611 -15.91 -12.34 25.25
CA LYS A 611 -16.05 -10.87 25.28
C LYS A 611 -14.84 -10.20 24.63
N THR A 612 -14.56 -10.63 23.40
CA THR A 612 -13.30 -10.37 22.70
C THR A 612 -13.36 -9.24 21.69
N VAL A 613 -14.43 -8.46 21.66
CA VAL A 613 -14.55 -7.32 20.73
C VAL A 613 -14.24 -6.06 21.51
N CYS A 614 -13.11 -5.43 21.23
CA CYS A 614 -12.80 -4.11 21.77
C CYS A 614 -13.46 -3.04 20.92
N VAL A 615 -14.09 -2.07 21.58
CA VAL A 615 -14.64 -0.88 20.96
C VAL A 615 -14.00 0.33 21.61
N ALA A 616 -13.33 1.16 20.82
CA ALA A 616 -12.66 2.36 21.30
C ALA A 616 -13.70 3.45 21.67
N ASP A 617 -13.56 4.01 22.87
CA ASP A 617 -14.32 5.16 23.35
C ASP A 617 -13.46 6.41 23.21
N LEU A 618 -13.59 7.12 22.08
CA LEU A 618 -12.81 8.32 21.82
C LEU A 618 -13.23 9.49 22.74
N PRO A 619 -12.30 10.37 23.16
CA PRO A 619 -10.88 10.40 22.79
C PRO A 619 -9.98 9.56 23.72
N ALA A 620 -10.53 8.87 24.72
CA ALA A 620 -9.75 8.04 25.65
C ALA A 620 -10.63 6.98 26.31
N GLY A 621 -10.27 5.71 26.12
CA GLY A 621 -10.95 4.55 26.73
C GLY A 621 -11.34 3.47 25.73
N HIS A 622 -11.76 2.33 26.24
CA HIS A 622 -12.37 1.27 25.45
C HIS A 622 -13.36 0.50 26.31
N HIS A 623 -14.29 -0.19 25.67
CA HIS A 623 -15.13 -1.17 26.32
C HIS A 623 -15.15 -2.48 25.52
N CYS A 624 -15.38 -3.58 26.25
CA CYS A 624 -15.38 -4.91 25.68
C CYS A 624 -16.81 -5.41 25.45
N GLN A 625 -17.04 -5.88 24.23
CA GLN A 625 -18.30 -6.45 23.77
C GLN A 625 -18.14 -7.95 23.51
N CYS A 626 -19.27 -8.66 23.50
CA CYS A 626 -19.29 -10.06 23.14
C CYS A 626 -18.89 -10.27 21.67
N ALA A 627 -18.14 -11.33 21.42
CA ALA A 627 -17.77 -11.79 20.10
C ALA A 627 -19.02 -12.11 19.27
N VAL A 628 -18.93 -11.91 17.96
CA VAL A 628 -19.98 -12.32 17.02
C VAL A 628 -20.35 -13.77 17.29
N GLY A 629 -21.63 -14.06 17.54
CA GLY A 629 -22.05 -15.36 18.05
C GLY A 629 -22.50 -15.41 19.49
N TYR A 630 -22.24 -14.35 20.26
CA TYR A 630 -22.42 -14.31 21.70
C TYR A 630 -23.10 -13.00 22.10
N ILE A 631 -24.04 -13.08 23.02
CA ILE A 631 -24.72 -11.93 23.63
C ILE A 631 -24.30 -11.81 25.09
N ASP A 632 -24.41 -10.59 25.64
CA ASP A 632 -24.16 -10.35 27.06
C ASP A 632 -25.18 -11.16 27.89
N ASP A 633 -24.68 -11.93 28.85
CA ASP A 633 -25.51 -12.77 29.71
C ASP A 633 -26.22 -11.96 30.83
N GLY A 634 -26.02 -10.65 30.87
CA GLY A 634 -26.54 -9.73 31.87
C GLY A 634 -25.82 -9.81 33.22
N GLN A 635 -24.78 -10.64 33.34
CA GLN A 635 -23.93 -10.82 34.53
C GLN A 635 -22.47 -10.41 34.25
N GLY A 636 -22.20 -9.83 33.08
CA GLY A 636 -20.87 -9.38 32.68
C GLY A 636 -20.07 -10.42 31.90
N GLY A 637 -20.64 -11.60 31.64
CA GLY A 637 -20.11 -12.62 30.73
C GLY A 637 -20.79 -12.58 29.35
N CYS A 638 -20.42 -13.53 28.50
CA CYS A 638 -20.99 -13.69 27.17
C CYS A 638 -21.49 -15.12 27.03
N THR A 639 -22.78 -15.28 26.70
CA THR A 639 -23.37 -16.57 26.35
C THR A 639 -23.51 -16.64 24.84
N MET A 640 -23.41 -17.85 24.27
CA MET A 640 -23.73 -18.05 22.86
C MET A 640 -25.10 -17.46 22.58
N ASP A 641 -25.18 -16.59 21.59
CA ASP A 641 -26.43 -16.02 21.11
C ASP A 641 -27.21 -17.18 20.50
N PRO A 642 -28.36 -17.56 21.07
CA PRO A 642 -29.20 -18.57 20.48
C PRO A 642 -29.80 -18.14 19.12
N ASN A 643 -29.51 -16.93 18.65
CA ASN A 643 -29.89 -16.36 17.36
C ASN A 643 -28.69 -15.91 16.50
N ALA A 644 -27.46 -16.34 16.81
CA ALA A 644 -26.35 -16.09 15.90
C ALA A 644 -26.42 -17.04 14.70
N ASN A 645 -26.77 -16.50 13.54
CA ASN A 645 -26.90 -17.25 12.30
C ASN A 645 -25.55 -17.82 11.86
N GLU A 646 -25.45 -19.14 11.75
CA GLU A 646 -24.25 -19.82 11.27
C GLU A 646 -24.20 -19.84 9.75
N TRP A 647 -25.31 -20.19 9.11
CA TRP A 647 -25.44 -20.28 7.65
C TRP A 647 -26.55 -19.39 7.11
N ALA A 648 -26.27 -18.71 6.00
CA ALA A 648 -27.28 -18.14 5.13
C ALA A 648 -27.16 -18.81 3.74
N PHE A 649 -28.22 -19.51 3.36
CA PHE A 649 -28.32 -20.29 2.12
C PHE A 649 -29.31 -19.59 1.20
N PHE A 650 -28.81 -19.04 0.09
CA PHE A 650 -29.55 -18.24 -0.85
C PHE A 650 -29.76 -18.99 -2.15
N VAL A 651 -30.99 -18.98 -2.68
CA VAL A 651 -31.32 -19.62 -3.96
C VAL A 651 -31.91 -18.58 -4.91
N PHE A 652 -31.23 -18.34 -6.03
CA PHE A 652 -31.76 -17.58 -7.15
C PHE A 652 -32.51 -18.58 -8.05
N LEU A 653 -33.81 -18.73 -7.80
CA LEU A 653 -34.64 -19.80 -8.33
C LEU A 653 -35.48 -19.26 -9.48
N ASN A 654 -34.91 -19.30 -10.68
CA ASN A 654 -35.59 -18.85 -11.89
C ASN A 654 -36.44 -19.98 -12.48
N ALA A 655 -37.67 -20.13 -12.02
CA ALA A 655 -38.62 -21.10 -12.56
C ALA A 655 -39.51 -20.50 -13.66
N ASP A 656 -39.14 -19.34 -14.21
CA ASP A 656 -39.87 -18.66 -15.28
C ASP A 656 -39.58 -19.24 -16.68
N ASN A 657 -39.70 -20.55 -16.83
CA ASN A 657 -39.55 -21.24 -18.10
C ASN A 657 -40.12 -22.67 -18.04
N ASN A 658 -39.67 -23.55 -18.94
CA ASN A 658 -40.12 -24.95 -19.00
C ASN A 658 -39.70 -25.83 -17.81
N LEU A 659 -38.95 -25.31 -16.83
CA LEU A 659 -38.57 -25.98 -15.59
C LEU A 659 -39.44 -25.54 -14.38
N GLU A 660 -40.51 -24.76 -14.59
CA GLU A 660 -41.38 -24.26 -13.50
C GLU A 660 -41.83 -25.37 -12.53
N SER A 661 -42.13 -26.58 -13.03
CA SER A 661 -42.56 -27.67 -12.15
C SER A 661 -41.45 -28.11 -11.22
N ASP A 662 -40.26 -28.30 -11.76
CA ASP A 662 -39.09 -28.83 -11.05
C ASP A 662 -38.63 -27.82 -9.98
N GLY A 663 -38.60 -26.52 -10.28
CA GLY A 663 -38.25 -25.49 -9.30
C GLY A 663 -39.18 -25.42 -8.08
N TYR A 664 -40.46 -25.82 -8.23
CA TYR A 664 -41.37 -25.96 -7.09
C TYR A 664 -41.23 -27.31 -6.36
N ASP A 665 -40.74 -28.34 -7.03
CA ASP A 665 -40.39 -29.61 -6.38
C ASP A 665 -39.15 -29.38 -5.49
N ASP A 666 -38.12 -28.67 -5.98
CA ASP A 666 -36.95 -28.25 -5.19
C ASP A 666 -37.31 -27.32 -4.02
N LEU A 667 -38.25 -26.40 -4.22
CA LEU A 667 -38.80 -25.60 -3.13
C LEU A 667 -39.45 -26.49 -2.05
N THR A 668 -40.14 -27.55 -2.44
CA THR A 668 -40.76 -28.51 -1.51
C THR A 668 -39.69 -29.29 -0.73
N GLU A 669 -38.57 -29.63 -1.37
CA GLU A 669 -37.41 -30.27 -0.72
C GLU A 669 -36.73 -29.33 0.28
N MET A 670 -36.49 -28.07 -0.09
CA MET A 670 -35.98 -27.04 0.82
C MET A 670 -36.93 -26.83 2.01
N GLU A 671 -38.25 -26.84 1.78
CA GLU A 671 -39.26 -26.79 2.84
C GLU A 671 -39.21 -28.01 3.79
N ALA A 672 -38.71 -29.17 3.36
CA ALA A 672 -38.56 -30.32 4.26
C ALA A 672 -37.56 -30.03 5.39
N ALA A 673 -36.47 -29.32 5.07
CA ALA A 673 -35.49 -28.83 6.04
C ALA A 673 -36.01 -27.58 6.77
N GLY A 674 -36.31 -26.52 6.01
CA GLY A 674 -36.76 -25.22 6.51
C GLY A 674 -35.70 -24.41 7.26
N SER A 675 -35.87 -23.09 7.28
CA SER A 675 -35.00 -22.21 8.05
C SER A 675 -35.13 -22.42 9.57
N THR A 676 -34.04 -22.19 10.28
CA THR A 676 -33.93 -22.20 11.75
C THR A 676 -33.26 -20.92 12.25
N PRO A 677 -33.15 -20.68 13.58
CA PRO A 677 -32.37 -19.56 14.11
C PRO A 677 -30.87 -19.60 13.80
N TYR A 678 -30.34 -20.71 13.27
CA TYR A 678 -28.91 -20.86 12.94
C TYR A 678 -28.66 -21.03 11.44
N VAL A 679 -29.69 -21.36 10.66
CA VAL A 679 -29.59 -21.60 9.22
C VAL A 679 -30.76 -20.88 8.54
N HIS A 680 -30.48 -19.79 7.84
CA HIS A 680 -31.48 -19.08 7.05
C HIS A 680 -31.49 -19.58 5.61
N MET A 681 -32.66 -19.92 5.10
CA MET A 681 -32.88 -20.32 3.71
C MET A 681 -33.82 -19.31 3.05
N VAL A 682 -33.30 -18.62 2.03
CA VAL A 682 -33.99 -17.52 1.37
C VAL A 682 -33.88 -17.70 -0.13
N ALA A 683 -34.96 -17.49 -0.86
CA ALA A 683 -34.94 -17.56 -2.31
C ALA A 683 -35.54 -16.32 -2.95
N LEU A 684 -35.05 -15.95 -4.13
CA LEU A 684 -35.84 -15.23 -5.11
C LEU A 684 -36.44 -16.29 -6.03
N LEU A 685 -37.74 -16.53 -5.85
CA LEU A 685 -38.50 -17.47 -6.67
C LEU A 685 -39.22 -16.67 -7.75
N ASP A 686 -38.93 -16.97 -8.99
CA ASP A 686 -39.71 -16.52 -10.14
C ASP A 686 -40.46 -17.67 -10.78
N SER A 687 -41.69 -17.43 -11.26
CA SER A 687 -42.60 -18.50 -11.67
C SER A 687 -43.28 -18.13 -12.97
N TYR A 688 -43.41 -19.07 -13.91
CA TYR A 688 -44.05 -18.84 -15.20
C TYR A 688 -45.57 -18.69 -15.16
N SER A 689 -46.29 -19.75 -14.87
CA SER A 689 -47.76 -19.76 -14.93
C SER A 689 -48.41 -19.74 -13.55
N ARG A 690 -47.69 -20.18 -12.52
CA ARG A 690 -48.12 -20.18 -11.12
C ARG A 690 -48.07 -18.78 -10.57
N ASP A 691 -48.90 -18.56 -9.55
CA ASP A 691 -48.98 -17.31 -8.78
C ASP A 691 -49.10 -16.00 -9.58
N GLY A 692 -49.48 -16.11 -10.86
CA GLY A 692 -49.70 -15.01 -11.77
C GLY A 692 -48.49 -14.55 -12.58
N GLY A 693 -47.39 -15.31 -12.61
CA GLY A 693 -46.14 -14.80 -13.20
C GLY A 693 -45.53 -13.77 -12.25
N ALA A 694 -45.08 -14.20 -11.07
CA ALA A 694 -44.64 -13.25 -10.05
C ALA A 694 -43.42 -13.73 -9.30
N SER A 695 -42.39 -12.90 -9.39
CA SER A 695 -41.13 -13.02 -8.69
C SER A 695 -41.26 -12.54 -7.25
N ARG A 696 -40.86 -13.40 -6.31
CA ARG A 696 -41.02 -13.19 -4.87
C ARG A 696 -39.75 -13.52 -4.13
N ARG A 697 -39.36 -12.61 -3.23
CA ARG A 697 -38.38 -12.94 -2.19
C ARG A 697 -39.10 -13.72 -1.11
N ILE A 698 -38.68 -14.94 -0.87
CA ILE A 698 -39.32 -15.86 0.07
C ILE A 698 -38.34 -16.29 1.15
N TYR A 699 -38.84 -16.41 2.37
CA TYR A 699 -38.17 -17.03 3.49
C TYR A 699 -38.74 -18.44 3.67
N ILE A 700 -37.90 -19.46 3.48
CA ILE A 700 -38.33 -20.85 3.43
C ILE A 700 -38.44 -21.39 4.86
N ASN A 701 -39.63 -21.78 5.30
CA ASN A 701 -39.87 -22.39 6.60
C ASN A 701 -40.08 -23.89 6.43
N GLN A 702 -40.09 -24.62 7.54
CA GLN A 702 -40.39 -26.04 7.49
C GLN A 702 -41.85 -26.27 7.03
N GLY A 703 -42.02 -26.92 5.89
CA GLY A 703 -43.29 -27.26 5.25
C GLY A 703 -44.08 -26.10 4.62
N SER A 704 -43.48 -24.92 4.50
CA SER A 704 -44.08 -23.75 3.81
C SER A 704 -43.07 -22.61 3.64
N PHE A 705 -43.31 -21.66 2.75
CA PHE A 705 -42.56 -20.40 2.73
C PHE A 705 -43.39 -19.18 3.16
N THR A 706 -42.70 -18.12 3.58
CA THR A 706 -43.27 -16.79 3.79
C THR A 706 -42.80 -15.85 2.70
N VAL A 707 -43.72 -15.16 2.03
CA VAL A 707 -43.36 -14.10 1.08
C VAL A 707 -42.88 -12.89 1.86
N VAL A 708 -41.60 -12.55 1.71
CA VAL A 708 -40.95 -11.39 2.31
C VAL A 708 -41.21 -10.15 1.47
N ASP A 709 -41.11 -10.30 0.16
CA ASP A 709 -41.37 -9.24 -0.81
C ASP A 709 -41.98 -9.83 -2.09
N ASN A 710 -42.88 -9.08 -2.72
CA ASN A 710 -43.47 -9.44 -4.00
C ASN A 710 -43.07 -8.37 -5.02
N LEU A 711 -42.20 -8.74 -5.94
CA LEU A 711 -41.59 -7.83 -6.89
C LEU A 711 -42.46 -7.66 -8.16
N GLY A 712 -43.56 -8.42 -8.26
CA GLY A 712 -44.24 -8.63 -9.53
C GLY A 712 -43.36 -9.45 -10.46
N GLU A 713 -43.53 -9.26 -11.77
CA GLU A 713 -42.68 -9.89 -12.78
C GLU A 713 -41.38 -9.09 -12.94
N VAL A 714 -40.22 -9.73 -12.70
CA VAL A 714 -38.89 -9.13 -12.94
C VAL A 714 -38.06 -10.04 -13.84
N ASP A 715 -37.21 -9.45 -14.67
CA ASP A 715 -36.36 -10.22 -15.59
C ASP A 715 -35.21 -10.90 -14.81
N MET A 716 -35.33 -12.20 -14.55
CA MET A 716 -34.33 -13.05 -13.90
C MET A 716 -33.12 -13.36 -14.80
N SER A 717 -33.18 -13.00 -16.08
CA SER A 717 -32.04 -13.03 -16.99
C SER A 717 -31.18 -11.76 -16.94
N ASP A 718 -31.62 -10.71 -16.25
CA ASP A 718 -30.83 -9.51 -15.98
C ASP A 718 -29.91 -9.72 -14.77
N TRP A 719 -28.60 -9.55 -14.97
CA TRP A 719 -27.62 -9.68 -13.88
C TRP A 719 -27.80 -8.64 -12.77
N HIS A 720 -28.46 -7.51 -13.03
CA HIS A 720 -28.83 -6.56 -11.98
C HIS A 720 -29.83 -7.19 -11.00
N THR A 721 -30.75 -8.04 -11.46
CA THR A 721 -31.69 -8.76 -10.59
C THR A 721 -30.96 -9.70 -9.64
N LEU A 722 -29.95 -10.43 -10.13
CA LEU A 722 -29.06 -11.25 -9.30
C LEU A 722 -28.26 -10.41 -8.30
N ALA A 723 -27.68 -9.29 -8.77
CA ALA A 723 -26.93 -8.36 -7.93
C ALA A 723 -27.80 -7.79 -6.80
N ASP A 724 -29.02 -7.34 -7.13
CA ASP A 724 -29.98 -6.76 -6.20
C ASP A 724 -30.48 -7.78 -5.20
N PHE A 725 -30.81 -9.01 -5.64
CA PHE A 725 -31.21 -10.09 -4.75
C PHE A 725 -30.07 -10.47 -3.81
N GLY A 726 -28.88 -10.77 -4.33
CA GLY A 726 -27.78 -11.23 -3.50
C GLY A 726 -27.30 -10.15 -2.52
N THR A 727 -27.24 -8.88 -2.95
CA THR A 727 -26.93 -7.74 -2.08
C THR A 727 -27.97 -7.59 -0.97
N TRP A 728 -29.25 -7.66 -1.32
CA TRP A 728 -30.33 -7.65 -0.35
C TRP A 728 -30.23 -8.84 0.62
N ALA A 729 -29.94 -10.04 0.13
CA ALA A 729 -29.90 -11.25 0.92
C ALA A 729 -28.76 -11.21 1.96
N VAL A 730 -27.53 -10.89 1.57
CA VAL A 730 -26.39 -10.80 2.50
C VAL A 730 -26.58 -9.71 3.56
N GLN A 731 -27.27 -8.61 3.23
CA GLN A 731 -27.54 -7.51 4.16
C GLN A 731 -28.69 -7.81 5.13
N ASN A 732 -29.70 -8.58 4.71
CA ASN A 732 -30.88 -8.86 5.55
C ASN A 732 -30.75 -10.15 6.36
N TYR A 733 -29.85 -11.06 5.95
CA TYR A 733 -29.60 -12.33 6.63
C TYR A 733 -28.10 -12.50 6.88
N PRO A 734 -27.50 -11.68 7.76
CA PRO A 734 -26.09 -11.81 8.11
C PRO A 734 -25.84 -13.15 8.80
N ALA A 735 -24.76 -13.84 8.42
CA ALA A 735 -24.35 -15.15 8.94
C ALA A 735 -22.82 -15.27 8.90
N ARG A 736 -22.26 -16.36 9.45
CA ARG A 736 -20.81 -16.65 9.34
C ARG A 736 -20.44 -17.26 8.00
N HIS A 737 -21.32 -18.07 7.45
CA HIS A 737 -21.13 -18.75 6.18
C HIS A 737 -22.26 -18.46 5.21
N TYR A 738 -21.90 -18.29 3.93
CA TYR A 738 -22.83 -17.93 2.86
C TYR A 738 -22.73 -18.89 1.68
N ALA A 739 -23.86 -19.47 1.30
CA ALA A 739 -24.02 -20.23 0.07
C ALA A 739 -24.98 -19.49 -0.87
N LEU A 740 -24.59 -19.31 -2.13
CA LEU A 740 -25.45 -18.79 -3.19
C LEU A 740 -25.62 -19.85 -4.29
N ILE A 741 -26.83 -20.33 -4.47
CA ILE A 741 -27.19 -21.32 -5.47
C ILE A 741 -27.92 -20.63 -6.62
N LEU A 742 -27.47 -20.91 -7.84
CA LEU A 742 -28.01 -20.39 -9.09
C LEU A 742 -28.71 -21.55 -9.78
N TRP A 743 -30.04 -21.53 -9.74
CA TRP A 743 -30.88 -22.60 -10.22
C TRP A 743 -31.56 -22.15 -11.51
N ASP A 744 -31.31 -22.88 -12.61
CA ASP A 744 -32.05 -22.83 -13.89
C ASP A 744 -31.37 -23.70 -14.98
N HIS A 745 -31.69 -23.47 -16.26
CA HIS A 745 -30.85 -23.80 -17.41
C HIS A 745 -29.45 -23.18 -17.33
N GLY A 746 -28.49 -23.90 -17.91
CA GLY A 746 -27.12 -23.44 -18.09
C GLY A 746 -26.52 -23.90 -19.42
N ALA A 747 -25.58 -23.12 -19.92
CA ALA A 747 -24.86 -23.37 -21.17
C ALA A 747 -23.35 -23.10 -21.07
N GLY A 748 -22.83 -22.95 -19.85
CA GLY A 748 -21.42 -22.69 -19.59
C GLY A 748 -20.99 -21.25 -19.81
N TRP A 749 -19.76 -21.05 -20.29
CA TRP A 749 -19.13 -19.72 -20.41
C TRP A 749 -19.63 -18.87 -21.59
N LYS A 750 -20.29 -19.49 -22.57
CA LYS A 750 -20.50 -18.92 -23.91
C LYS A 750 -21.34 -17.63 -23.91
N GLY A 751 -20.90 -16.68 -24.73
CA GLY A 751 -21.64 -15.47 -25.12
C GLY A 751 -22.46 -15.69 -26.41
N GLU A 752 -23.20 -14.67 -26.84
CA GLU A 752 -24.29 -14.81 -27.81
C GLU A 752 -23.98 -15.50 -29.16
N ILE A 753 -24.71 -16.59 -29.51
CA ILE A 753 -25.32 -16.78 -30.86
C ILE A 753 -26.72 -17.44 -30.79
N LYS A 754 -27.80 -16.75 -31.21
CA LYS A 754 -29.19 -17.29 -31.39
C LYS A 754 -29.22 -18.24 -32.60
N ASN A 755 -30.08 -19.24 -32.81
CA ASN A 755 -31.37 -19.70 -32.29
C ASN A 755 -31.52 -21.10 -32.93
N PRO A 756 -31.73 -22.25 -32.27
CA PRO A 756 -31.59 -22.65 -30.87
C PRO A 756 -30.11 -22.68 -30.38
N ILE A 757 -29.93 -23.11 -29.13
CA ILE A 757 -28.74 -23.10 -28.24
C ILE A 757 -28.71 -21.85 -27.35
N ILE A 758 -28.94 -22.12 -26.06
CA ILE A 758 -29.00 -21.24 -24.87
C ILE A 758 -27.58 -20.71 -24.56
N LYS A 759 -27.44 -19.50 -24.03
CA LYS A 759 -26.15 -18.85 -23.68
C LYS A 759 -26.13 -18.61 -22.16
N GLY A 760 -24.99 -18.59 -21.48
CA GLY A 760 -24.98 -18.28 -20.03
C GLY A 760 -25.87 -19.19 -19.16
N PHE A 761 -26.49 -18.62 -18.12
CA PHE A 761 -27.45 -19.30 -17.23
C PHE A 761 -28.62 -18.39 -16.87
N SER A 762 -29.69 -18.94 -16.27
CA SER A 762 -30.90 -18.19 -15.86
C SER A 762 -31.70 -17.63 -17.05
N ASN A 763 -32.50 -18.47 -17.71
CA ASN A 763 -33.40 -18.14 -18.82
C ASN A 763 -34.81 -17.76 -18.34
N ASP A 764 -35.34 -16.65 -18.83
CA ASP A 764 -36.62 -16.08 -18.41
C ASP A 764 -37.55 -15.89 -19.64
N ASP A 765 -38.71 -16.56 -19.63
CA ASP A 765 -39.64 -16.64 -20.76
C ASP A 765 -40.66 -15.47 -20.81
N HIS A 766 -40.86 -14.71 -19.73
CA HIS A 766 -41.68 -13.49 -19.71
C HIS A 766 -40.89 -12.22 -20.04
N GLY A 767 -39.59 -12.22 -19.80
CA GLY A 767 -38.64 -11.16 -20.15
C GLY A 767 -38.31 -11.10 -21.64
N THR A 768 -37.26 -10.35 -21.99
CA THR A 768 -36.66 -10.53 -23.32
C THR A 768 -35.81 -11.78 -23.29
N ALA A 769 -36.38 -12.98 -23.45
CA ALA A 769 -35.69 -14.28 -23.43
C ALA A 769 -34.19 -14.19 -23.80
N ASN A 770 -33.39 -14.06 -22.74
CA ASN A 770 -31.95 -13.86 -22.66
C ASN A 770 -31.47 -14.62 -21.42
N GLU A 771 -30.18 -14.55 -21.12
CA GLU A 771 -29.54 -15.25 -20.02
C GLU A 771 -28.40 -14.41 -19.43
N ILE A 772 -28.00 -14.67 -18.17
CA ILE A 772 -26.86 -14.03 -17.52
C ILE A 772 -25.56 -14.60 -18.12
N SER A 773 -24.81 -13.75 -18.82
CA SER A 773 -23.59 -14.16 -19.51
C SER A 773 -22.36 -14.15 -18.59
N ILE A 774 -21.54 -15.19 -18.74
CA ILE A 774 -20.24 -15.30 -18.07
C ILE A 774 -19.16 -14.47 -18.81
N SER A 775 -19.08 -14.62 -20.14
CA SER A 775 -18.01 -14.03 -20.98
C SER A 775 -18.09 -12.52 -21.18
N ASN A 776 -19.28 -11.92 -21.12
CA ASN A 776 -19.41 -10.47 -21.16
C ASN A 776 -19.20 -9.80 -19.78
N GLY A 777 -19.05 -10.59 -18.71
CA GLY A 777 -18.79 -10.13 -17.35
C GLY A 777 -20.03 -9.68 -16.56
N ASP A 778 -21.25 -9.99 -17.03
CA ASP A 778 -22.49 -9.75 -16.30
C ASP A 778 -22.50 -10.50 -14.96
N TYR A 779 -22.23 -11.82 -14.99
CA TYR A 779 -22.11 -12.66 -13.80
C TYR A 779 -21.08 -12.15 -12.79
N ALA A 780 -19.87 -11.80 -13.26
CA ALA A 780 -18.81 -11.29 -12.41
C ALA A 780 -19.20 -9.96 -11.73
N ARG A 781 -19.93 -9.08 -12.43
CA ARG A 781 -20.43 -7.81 -11.85
C ARG A 781 -21.52 -8.04 -10.80
N ALA A 782 -22.38 -9.04 -11.00
CA ALA A 782 -23.35 -9.43 -9.99
C ALA A 782 -22.65 -9.91 -8.71
N LEU A 783 -21.71 -10.86 -8.84
CA LEU A 783 -20.94 -11.35 -7.68
C LEU A 783 -20.08 -10.27 -7.02
N GLN A 784 -19.49 -9.36 -7.80
CA GLN A 784 -18.77 -8.21 -7.27
C GLN A 784 -19.67 -7.34 -6.38
N SER A 785 -20.90 -7.08 -6.80
CA SER A 785 -21.86 -6.28 -6.02
C SER A 785 -22.21 -6.97 -4.70
N ILE A 786 -22.46 -8.28 -4.75
CA ILE A 786 -22.81 -9.10 -3.59
C ILE A 786 -21.65 -9.15 -2.58
N THR A 787 -20.44 -9.45 -3.05
CA THR A 787 -19.25 -9.56 -2.20
C THR A 787 -18.78 -8.21 -1.65
N ALA A 788 -18.99 -7.12 -2.39
CA ALA A 788 -18.77 -5.77 -1.88
C ALA A 788 -19.75 -5.41 -0.77
N ALA A 789 -21.02 -5.83 -0.87
CA ALA A 789 -22.01 -5.64 0.19
C ALA A 789 -21.75 -6.52 1.41
N LEU A 790 -21.21 -7.72 1.21
CA LEU A 790 -20.81 -8.66 2.25
C LEU A 790 -19.52 -8.22 2.99
N GLY A 791 -18.57 -7.61 2.26
CA GLY A 791 -17.24 -7.31 2.76
C GLY A 791 -16.24 -8.47 2.66
N GLY A 792 -16.55 -9.49 1.86
CA GLY A 792 -15.74 -10.71 1.72
C GLY A 792 -16.26 -11.65 0.63
N LYS A 793 -15.59 -12.80 0.47
CA LYS A 793 -16.03 -13.87 -0.44
C LYS A 793 -17.22 -14.63 0.15
N LEU A 794 -18.04 -15.21 -0.73
CA LEU A 794 -19.00 -16.24 -0.39
C LEU A 794 -18.26 -17.56 -0.09
N ASP A 795 -18.78 -18.40 0.78
CA ASP A 795 -18.20 -19.72 1.03
C ASP A 795 -18.44 -20.65 -0.15
N ILE A 796 -19.67 -20.68 -0.67
CA ILE A 796 -20.08 -21.56 -1.75
C ILE A 796 -20.86 -20.77 -2.79
N VAL A 797 -20.47 -20.89 -4.05
CA VAL A 797 -21.34 -20.62 -5.18
C VAL A 797 -21.64 -21.94 -5.88
N GLY A 798 -22.93 -22.25 -6.00
CA GLY A 798 -23.42 -23.48 -6.62
C GLY A 798 -24.21 -23.17 -7.88
N PHE A 799 -24.03 -24.00 -8.91
CA PHE A 799 -24.89 -23.99 -10.08
C PHE A 799 -25.67 -25.29 -10.12
N ASP A 800 -26.95 -25.20 -9.78
CA ASP A 800 -27.95 -26.22 -10.10
C ASP A 800 -28.42 -25.95 -11.53
N ALA A 801 -27.46 -26.10 -12.45
CA ALA A 801 -27.57 -25.67 -13.82
C ALA A 801 -26.54 -26.38 -14.72
N CYS A 802 -27.00 -26.76 -15.91
CA CYS A 802 -26.23 -27.53 -16.88
C CYS A 802 -24.89 -26.85 -17.28
N LEU A 803 -23.84 -27.66 -17.45
CA LEU A 803 -22.59 -27.26 -18.12
C LEU A 803 -21.77 -26.15 -17.44
N MET A 804 -22.04 -25.85 -16.16
CA MET A 804 -21.36 -24.78 -15.42
C MET A 804 -20.04 -25.22 -14.76
N GLY A 805 -19.76 -26.52 -14.69
CA GLY A 805 -18.52 -27.13 -14.21
C GLY A 805 -17.37 -26.97 -15.20
N MET A 806 -17.02 -25.72 -15.50
CA MET A 806 -15.97 -25.37 -16.44
C MET A 806 -14.91 -24.48 -15.81
N TRP A 807 -13.67 -24.62 -16.25
CA TRP A 807 -12.55 -23.81 -15.78
C TRP A 807 -12.81 -22.31 -15.99
N GLU A 808 -13.44 -21.92 -17.09
CA GLU A 808 -13.83 -20.53 -17.37
C GLU A 808 -14.80 -19.96 -16.33
N VAL A 809 -15.79 -20.76 -15.92
CA VAL A 809 -16.76 -20.36 -14.88
C VAL A 809 -16.07 -20.30 -13.52
N ALA A 810 -15.15 -21.23 -13.24
CA ALA A 810 -14.36 -21.23 -12.02
C ALA A 810 -13.44 -19.98 -11.94
N GLU A 811 -12.76 -19.60 -13.02
CA GLU A 811 -11.97 -18.35 -13.11
C GLU A 811 -12.84 -17.11 -12.86
N ALA A 812 -14.04 -17.06 -13.46
CA ALA A 812 -14.96 -15.94 -13.26
C ALA A 812 -15.50 -15.85 -11.82
N THR A 813 -15.60 -16.98 -11.12
CA THR A 813 -16.13 -17.07 -9.75
C THR A 813 -15.05 -16.84 -8.69
N ALA A 814 -13.79 -17.19 -8.97
CA ALA A 814 -12.72 -17.26 -7.98
C ALA A 814 -12.44 -16.00 -7.15
N PRO A 815 -12.60 -14.77 -7.68
CA PRO A 815 -12.46 -13.56 -6.87
C PRO A 815 -13.53 -13.44 -5.76
N TYR A 816 -14.64 -14.14 -5.90
CA TYR A 816 -15.87 -13.88 -5.14
C TYR A 816 -16.34 -15.03 -4.26
N ALA A 817 -15.82 -16.25 -4.44
CA ALA A 817 -16.17 -17.39 -3.60
C ALA A 817 -14.98 -18.31 -3.30
N HIS A 818 -15.09 -19.12 -2.25
CA HIS A 818 -14.10 -20.13 -1.86
C HIS A 818 -14.30 -21.47 -2.57
N TYR A 819 -15.55 -21.91 -2.74
CA TYR A 819 -15.89 -23.15 -3.43
C TYR A 819 -16.89 -22.93 -4.56
N LEU A 820 -16.66 -23.60 -5.69
CA LEU A 820 -17.63 -23.76 -6.77
C LEU A 820 -18.17 -25.19 -6.75
N VAL A 821 -19.50 -25.35 -6.77
CA VAL A 821 -20.17 -26.64 -6.98
C VAL A 821 -20.93 -26.60 -8.29
N ALA A 822 -20.52 -27.39 -9.28
CA ALA A 822 -21.14 -27.35 -10.61
C ALA A 822 -20.89 -28.64 -11.42
N SER A 823 -21.75 -28.89 -12.40
CA SER A 823 -21.65 -30.03 -13.32
C SER A 823 -20.94 -29.68 -14.62
N SER A 824 -19.97 -30.49 -15.03
CA SER A 824 -19.37 -30.42 -16.38
C SER A 824 -20.36 -30.81 -17.49
N GLU A 825 -21.45 -31.49 -17.12
CA GLU A 825 -22.47 -32.05 -17.99
C GLU A 825 -23.84 -31.41 -17.77
N THR A 826 -24.82 -31.73 -18.62
CA THR A 826 -26.24 -31.48 -18.31
C THR A 826 -26.68 -32.15 -17.02
N GLU A 827 -27.58 -31.51 -16.30
CA GLU A 827 -28.18 -32.03 -15.07
C GLU A 827 -29.61 -32.54 -15.36
N PRO A 828 -30.11 -33.55 -14.61
CA PRO A 828 -31.52 -33.93 -14.65
C PRO A 828 -32.41 -32.74 -14.31
N ALA A 829 -33.62 -32.70 -14.88
CA ALA A 829 -34.56 -31.60 -14.62
C ALA A 829 -34.92 -31.43 -13.14
N ALA A 830 -34.88 -32.52 -12.37
CA ALA A 830 -35.13 -32.52 -10.92
C ALA A 830 -34.05 -31.79 -10.11
N GLY A 831 -32.93 -31.37 -10.71
CA GLY A 831 -31.92 -30.58 -10.00
C GLY A 831 -31.18 -31.34 -8.90
N TRP A 832 -30.87 -30.64 -7.80
CA TRP A 832 -30.19 -31.17 -6.63
C TRP A 832 -31.17 -31.66 -5.55
N ALA A 833 -30.88 -32.79 -4.89
CA ALA A 833 -31.65 -33.27 -3.74
C ALA A 833 -31.48 -32.37 -2.50
N TYR A 834 -32.24 -31.26 -2.41
CA TYR A 834 -32.08 -30.23 -1.37
C TYR A 834 -32.34 -30.76 0.04
N ASP A 835 -33.32 -31.64 0.20
CA ASP A 835 -33.66 -32.22 1.50
C ASP A 835 -32.56 -33.12 2.06
N ASP A 836 -31.83 -33.84 1.20
CA ASP A 836 -30.76 -34.76 1.57
C ASP A 836 -29.51 -34.07 2.13
N PHE A 837 -29.20 -32.81 1.74
CA PHE A 837 -28.07 -32.06 2.30
C PHE A 837 -28.46 -30.91 3.24
N LEU A 838 -29.63 -30.28 3.07
CA LEU A 838 -30.08 -29.20 3.96
C LEU A 838 -30.56 -29.73 5.32
N ILE A 839 -31.15 -30.93 5.40
CA ILE A 839 -31.53 -31.53 6.68
C ILE A 839 -30.28 -31.81 7.54
N PRO A 840 -29.20 -32.42 7.03
CA PRO A 840 -27.93 -32.53 7.75
C PRO A 840 -27.35 -31.17 8.17
N LEU A 841 -27.43 -30.14 7.33
CA LEU A 841 -26.96 -28.79 7.66
C LEU A 841 -27.75 -28.19 8.83
N VAL A 842 -29.07 -28.27 8.81
CA VAL A 842 -29.92 -27.78 9.90
C VAL A 842 -29.65 -28.53 11.20
N ASN A 843 -29.40 -29.84 11.14
CA ASN A 843 -29.05 -30.66 12.31
C ASN A 843 -27.63 -30.40 12.83
N ASN A 844 -26.73 -29.86 11.98
CA ASN A 844 -25.39 -29.48 12.35
C ASN A 844 -25.01 -28.11 11.73
N PRO A 845 -25.49 -27.00 12.30
CA PRO A 845 -25.22 -25.67 11.74
C PRO A 845 -23.73 -25.27 11.75
N GLN A 846 -22.88 -26.00 12.47
CA GLN A 846 -21.42 -25.80 12.48
C GLN A 846 -20.71 -26.54 11.34
N MET A 847 -21.46 -27.06 10.35
CA MET A 847 -20.88 -27.75 9.20
C MET A 847 -19.95 -26.82 8.43
N ALA A 848 -18.72 -27.27 8.17
CA ALA A 848 -17.77 -26.50 7.39
C ALA A 848 -18.22 -26.40 5.93
N ALA A 849 -17.92 -25.28 5.27
CA ALA A 849 -18.32 -25.05 3.88
C ALA A 849 -17.87 -26.16 2.92
N ARG A 850 -16.63 -26.65 3.09
CA ARG A 850 -16.10 -27.77 2.32
C ARG A 850 -16.95 -29.04 2.47
N ASP A 851 -17.40 -29.33 3.68
CA ASP A 851 -18.18 -30.53 3.97
C ASP A 851 -19.63 -30.39 3.44
N LEU A 852 -20.21 -29.20 3.52
CA LEU A 852 -21.50 -28.90 2.88
C LEU A 852 -21.41 -29.06 1.36
N ALA A 853 -20.39 -28.49 0.72
CA ALA A 853 -20.17 -28.63 -0.72
C ALA A 853 -20.01 -30.11 -1.15
N ILE A 854 -19.29 -30.91 -0.37
CA ILE A 854 -19.17 -32.36 -0.61
C ILE A 854 -20.52 -33.06 -0.43
N SER A 855 -21.29 -32.69 0.60
CA SER A 855 -22.61 -33.25 0.85
C SER A 855 -23.59 -32.99 -0.29
N ILE A 856 -23.51 -31.81 -0.94
CA ILE A 856 -24.30 -31.49 -2.14
C ILE A 856 -23.97 -32.48 -3.26
N VAL A 857 -22.68 -32.68 -3.56
CA VAL A 857 -22.23 -33.62 -4.60
C VAL A 857 -22.67 -35.06 -4.30
N ASP A 858 -22.58 -35.49 -3.05
CA ASP A 858 -23.00 -36.85 -2.67
C ASP A 858 -24.52 -37.03 -2.74
N ALA A 859 -25.30 -36.06 -2.28
CA ALA A 859 -26.77 -36.09 -2.37
C ALA A 859 -27.23 -36.19 -3.82
N TYR A 860 -26.76 -35.27 -4.67
CA TYR A 860 -27.06 -35.26 -6.10
C TYR A 860 -26.67 -36.57 -6.80
N TYR A 861 -25.46 -37.10 -6.52
CA TYR A 861 -25.04 -38.36 -7.11
C TYR A 861 -25.92 -39.54 -6.69
N ASN A 862 -26.35 -39.58 -5.43
CA ASN A 862 -27.11 -40.71 -4.89
C ASN A 862 -28.55 -40.73 -5.41
N GLU A 863 -29.13 -39.57 -5.67
CA GLU A 863 -30.45 -39.44 -6.28
C GLU A 863 -30.42 -39.70 -7.79
N SER A 864 -29.43 -39.15 -8.49
CA SER A 864 -29.29 -39.30 -9.92
C SER A 864 -28.85 -40.72 -10.30
N THR A 865 -29.52 -41.35 -11.26
CA THR A 865 -29.22 -42.75 -11.67
C THR A 865 -28.66 -42.89 -13.09
N GLY A 866 -28.42 -41.79 -13.80
CA GLY A 866 -27.81 -41.77 -15.13
C GLY A 866 -27.46 -40.35 -15.59
N ASP A 867 -26.48 -40.26 -16.49
CA ASP A 867 -26.08 -39.04 -17.20
C ASP A 867 -25.70 -37.80 -16.34
N SER A 868 -25.03 -37.96 -15.20
CA SER A 868 -24.69 -36.83 -14.31
C SER A 868 -23.24 -36.77 -13.85
N THR A 869 -22.76 -35.54 -13.61
CA THR A 869 -21.46 -35.22 -12.99
C THR A 869 -21.63 -34.07 -12.02
N LEU A 870 -20.90 -34.05 -10.91
CA LEU A 870 -20.85 -32.86 -10.04
C LEU A 870 -19.51 -32.81 -9.32
N ALA A 871 -18.96 -31.61 -9.18
CA ALA A 871 -17.66 -31.44 -8.52
C ALA A 871 -17.61 -30.19 -7.66
N VAL A 872 -16.81 -30.27 -6.60
CA VAL A 872 -16.39 -29.17 -5.75
C VAL A 872 -15.00 -28.73 -6.19
N THR A 873 -14.89 -27.48 -6.64
CA THR A 873 -13.62 -26.83 -7.00
C THR A 873 -13.24 -25.81 -5.94
N ASP A 874 -12.01 -25.90 -5.41
CA ASP A 874 -11.38 -24.92 -4.54
C ASP A 874 -10.88 -23.74 -5.37
N LEU A 875 -11.58 -22.62 -5.24
CA LEU A 875 -11.35 -21.42 -6.03
C LEU A 875 -10.17 -20.60 -5.53
N ASP A 876 -9.70 -20.79 -4.29
CA ASP A 876 -8.52 -20.08 -3.79
C ASP A 876 -7.22 -20.58 -4.46
N THR A 877 -7.28 -21.75 -5.09
CA THR A 877 -6.17 -22.33 -5.87
C THR A 877 -6.14 -21.88 -7.33
N MET A 878 -7.12 -21.09 -7.77
CA MET A 878 -7.33 -20.73 -9.18
C MET A 878 -6.14 -20.02 -9.83
N PRO A 879 -5.43 -19.07 -9.17
CA PRO A 879 -4.23 -18.46 -9.77
C PRO A 879 -3.13 -19.46 -10.12
N ALA A 880 -2.92 -20.48 -9.28
CA ALA A 880 -1.96 -21.54 -9.56
C ALA A 880 -2.44 -22.45 -10.70
N LEU A 881 -3.75 -22.71 -10.78
CA LEU A 881 -4.35 -23.45 -11.90
C LEU A 881 -4.21 -22.69 -13.22
N ALA A 882 -4.50 -21.38 -13.26
CA ALA A 882 -4.31 -20.52 -14.44
C ALA A 882 -2.87 -20.55 -14.96
N ALA A 883 -1.89 -20.50 -14.06
CA ALA A 883 -0.47 -20.58 -14.41
C ALA A 883 -0.08 -21.95 -14.99
N ALA A 884 -0.66 -23.04 -14.46
CA ALA A 884 -0.46 -24.39 -14.98
C ALA A 884 -1.12 -24.58 -16.36
N VAL A 885 -2.33 -24.05 -16.56
CA VAL A 885 -3.02 -24.02 -17.86
C VAL A 885 -2.22 -23.22 -18.88
N THR A 886 -1.70 -22.05 -18.52
CA THR A 886 -0.80 -21.22 -19.35
C THR A 886 0.44 -22.00 -19.79
N SER A 887 1.14 -22.61 -18.84
CA SER A 887 2.36 -23.39 -19.13
C SER A 887 2.07 -24.55 -20.08
N PHE A 888 0.92 -25.20 -19.93
CA PHE A 888 0.49 -26.27 -20.81
C PHE A 888 0.09 -25.76 -22.20
N ALA A 889 -0.71 -24.70 -22.28
CA ALA A 889 -1.11 -24.05 -23.52
C ALA A 889 0.09 -23.60 -24.35
N ASP A 890 1.07 -22.94 -23.72
CA ASP A 890 2.30 -22.48 -24.36
C ASP A 890 3.15 -23.64 -24.88
N ALA A 891 3.24 -24.73 -24.13
CA ALA A 891 3.96 -25.92 -24.55
C ALA A 891 3.31 -26.58 -25.78
N LEU A 892 1.97 -26.64 -25.84
CA LEU A 892 1.23 -27.11 -27.01
C LEU A 892 1.42 -26.16 -28.20
N ARG A 893 1.28 -24.86 -27.99
CA ARG A 893 1.40 -23.81 -29.02
C ARG A 893 2.78 -23.77 -29.66
N ALA A 894 3.84 -23.99 -28.88
CA ALA A 894 5.21 -24.07 -29.39
C ALA A 894 5.47 -25.29 -30.31
N ASN A 895 4.55 -26.26 -30.38
CA ASN A 895 4.72 -27.52 -31.11
C ASN A 895 3.64 -27.73 -32.18
N THR A 896 3.46 -26.74 -33.06
CA THR A 896 2.43 -26.74 -34.12
C THR A 896 2.44 -27.96 -35.04
N GLY A 897 3.62 -28.58 -35.24
CA GLY A 897 3.76 -29.82 -36.02
C GLY A 897 3.06 -31.05 -35.41
N LEU A 898 2.59 -30.96 -34.16
CA LEU A 898 1.87 -32.03 -33.46
C LEU A 898 0.34 -31.79 -33.38
N TYR A 899 -0.20 -30.74 -34.01
CA TYR A 899 -1.62 -30.40 -33.87
C TYR A 899 -2.58 -31.52 -34.31
N SER A 900 -2.30 -32.24 -35.40
CA SER A 900 -3.12 -33.39 -35.79
C SER A 900 -3.11 -34.51 -34.73
N GLN A 901 -2.01 -34.67 -34.00
CA GLN A 901 -1.92 -35.59 -32.86
C GLN A 901 -2.73 -35.07 -31.67
N PHE A 902 -2.65 -33.77 -31.34
CA PHE A 902 -3.47 -33.17 -30.29
C PHE A 902 -4.97 -33.27 -30.58
N GLU A 903 -5.42 -33.11 -31.84
CA GLU A 903 -6.83 -33.32 -32.20
C GLU A 903 -7.24 -34.79 -32.00
N THR A 904 -6.37 -35.74 -32.32
CA THR A 904 -6.63 -37.16 -32.05
C THR A 904 -6.80 -37.41 -30.54
N LEU A 905 -5.97 -36.76 -29.71
CA LEU A 905 -6.08 -36.85 -28.25
C LEU A 905 -7.33 -36.13 -27.72
N ARG A 906 -7.68 -34.96 -28.28
CA ARG A 906 -8.92 -34.23 -27.97
C ARG A 906 -10.16 -35.08 -28.26
N GLN A 907 -10.22 -35.75 -29.41
CA GLN A 907 -11.32 -36.66 -29.76
C GLN A 907 -11.43 -37.84 -28.80
N ALA A 908 -10.31 -38.33 -28.28
CA ALA A 908 -10.27 -39.41 -27.32
C ALA A 908 -10.59 -38.97 -25.88
N THR A 909 -10.49 -37.66 -25.59
CA THR A 909 -10.76 -37.06 -24.28
C THR A 909 -12.25 -37.10 -23.97
N GLN A 910 -12.61 -37.34 -22.70
CA GLN A 910 -13.99 -37.24 -22.21
C GLN A 910 -14.68 -35.99 -22.77
N THR A 911 -15.80 -36.22 -23.44
CA THR A 911 -16.70 -35.18 -23.95
C THR A 911 -17.89 -35.07 -23.02
N PHE A 912 -18.48 -33.89 -23.00
CA PHE A 912 -19.80 -33.65 -22.43
C PHE A 912 -20.81 -33.34 -23.54
N TYR A 913 -22.02 -32.89 -23.21
CA TYR A 913 -23.11 -32.59 -24.15
C TYR A 913 -22.65 -31.76 -25.34
N LEU A 914 -21.89 -30.68 -25.07
CA LEU A 914 -21.24 -29.89 -26.11
C LEU A 914 -19.91 -30.52 -26.50
N SER A 915 -19.74 -30.82 -27.78
CA SER A 915 -18.54 -31.50 -28.31
C SER A 915 -17.22 -30.73 -28.15
N GLU A 916 -17.32 -29.44 -27.84
CA GLU A 916 -16.20 -28.57 -27.51
C GLU A 916 -15.94 -28.45 -26.01
N HIS A 917 -16.74 -29.05 -25.14
CA HIS A 917 -16.46 -29.14 -23.71
C HIS A 917 -15.69 -30.45 -23.47
N ARG A 918 -14.44 -30.32 -23.01
CA ARG A 918 -13.52 -31.45 -22.81
C ARG A 918 -13.00 -31.46 -21.38
N ASP A 919 -12.89 -32.65 -20.80
CA ASP A 919 -12.29 -32.78 -19.47
C ASP A 919 -10.81 -32.39 -19.51
N LEU A 920 -10.45 -31.35 -18.73
CA LEU A 920 -9.13 -30.74 -18.78
C LEU A 920 -8.05 -31.70 -18.25
N TRP A 921 -8.37 -32.47 -17.21
CA TRP A 921 -7.46 -33.45 -16.62
C TRP A 921 -7.22 -34.64 -17.55
N ASP A 922 -8.27 -35.21 -18.13
CA ASP A 922 -8.19 -36.36 -19.04
C ASP A 922 -7.38 -36.00 -20.30
N PHE A 923 -7.56 -34.78 -20.83
CA PHE A 923 -6.76 -34.30 -21.95
C PHE A 923 -5.27 -34.22 -21.59
N ALA A 924 -4.93 -33.56 -20.48
CA ALA A 924 -3.56 -33.43 -20.02
C ALA A 924 -2.92 -34.81 -19.78
N ARG A 925 -3.63 -35.74 -19.13
CA ARG A 925 -3.15 -37.11 -18.90
C ARG A 925 -2.88 -37.84 -20.20
N ARG A 926 -3.76 -37.74 -21.19
CA ARG A 926 -3.58 -38.39 -22.51
C ARG A 926 -2.36 -37.84 -23.24
N VAL A 927 -2.14 -36.53 -23.17
CA VAL A 927 -0.93 -35.89 -23.70
C VAL A 927 0.33 -36.44 -23.00
N ALA A 928 0.35 -36.46 -21.66
CA ALA A 928 1.48 -36.98 -20.87
C ALA A 928 1.76 -38.47 -21.12
N ALA A 929 0.72 -39.28 -21.34
CA ALA A 929 0.84 -40.73 -21.57
C ALA A 929 1.23 -41.11 -23.01
N THR A 930 1.29 -40.15 -23.94
CA THR A 930 1.56 -40.43 -25.34
C THR A 930 3.06 -40.67 -25.59
N SER A 931 3.39 -41.85 -26.10
CA SER A 931 4.78 -42.21 -26.42
C SER A 931 5.37 -41.29 -27.50
N GLY A 932 6.59 -40.79 -27.26
CA GLY A 932 7.28 -39.88 -28.17
C GLY A 932 6.89 -38.41 -28.04
N MET A 933 6.03 -38.04 -27.09
CA MET A 933 5.68 -36.64 -26.81
C MET A 933 6.91 -35.88 -26.27
N PRO A 934 7.19 -34.65 -26.73
CA PRO A 934 8.31 -33.83 -26.24
C PRO A 934 8.27 -33.62 -24.71
N ALA A 935 9.44 -33.66 -24.07
CA ALA A 935 9.55 -33.61 -22.61
C ALA A 935 8.97 -32.33 -21.99
N ASN A 936 9.07 -31.19 -22.67
CA ASN A 936 8.46 -29.92 -22.21
C ASN A 936 6.93 -30.02 -22.14
N ILE A 937 6.29 -30.69 -23.10
CA ILE A 937 4.84 -30.90 -23.12
C ILE A 937 4.43 -31.87 -22.01
N VAL A 938 5.16 -32.99 -21.86
CA VAL A 938 4.88 -33.99 -20.82
C VAL A 938 5.01 -33.38 -19.43
N ASN A 939 6.04 -32.56 -19.19
CA ASN A 939 6.23 -31.89 -17.90
C ASN A 939 5.11 -30.89 -17.61
N ALA A 940 4.72 -30.07 -18.59
CA ALA A 940 3.62 -29.11 -18.42
C ALA A 940 2.27 -29.82 -18.20
N ALA A 941 2.01 -30.90 -18.92
CA ALA A 941 0.83 -31.74 -18.73
C ALA A 941 0.77 -32.35 -17.32
N ASN A 942 1.88 -32.89 -16.82
CA ASN A 942 1.96 -33.44 -15.46
C ASN A 942 1.80 -32.37 -14.38
N ALA A 943 2.32 -31.16 -14.61
CA ALA A 943 2.13 -30.03 -13.70
C ALA A 943 0.66 -29.62 -13.62
N LEU A 944 -0.03 -29.52 -14.77
CA LEU A 944 -1.47 -29.25 -14.83
C LEU A 944 -2.28 -30.35 -14.12
N ILE A 945 -1.97 -31.62 -14.35
CA ILE A 945 -2.59 -32.76 -13.65
C ILE A 945 -2.46 -32.63 -12.12
N ALA A 946 -1.25 -32.30 -11.64
CA ALA A 946 -1.00 -32.15 -10.21
C ALA A 946 -1.78 -30.97 -9.62
N GLN A 947 -1.85 -29.85 -10.33
CA GLN A 947 -2.60 -28.68 -9.87
C GLN A 947 -4.12 -28.92 -9.87
N LEU A 948 -4.65 -29.62 -10.88
CA LEU A 948 -6.06 -30.01 -10.91
C LEU A 948 -6.42 -30.95 -9.74
N GLN A 949 -5.52 -31.83 -9.31
CA GLN A 949 -5.74 -32.68 -8.13
C GLN A 949 -5.82 -31.89 -6.82
N VAL A 950 -5.21 -30.70 -6.77
CA VAL A 950 -5.33 -29.77 -5.63
C VAL A 950 -6.61 -28.95 -5.75
N SER A 951 -6.91 -28.48 -6.95
CA SER A 951 -8.03 -27.56 -7.21
C SER A 951 -9.39 -28.25 -7.16
N ILE A 952 -9.47 -29.55 -7.49
CA ILE A 952 -10.72 -30.31 -7.47
C ILE A 952 -10.78 -31.10 -6.16
N VAL A 953 -11.51 -30.55 -5.20
CA VAL A 953 -11.63 -31.07 -3.84
C VAL A 953 -12.33 -32.42 -3.82
N TYR A 954 -13.40 -32.52 -4.61
CA TYR A 954 -14.25 -33.70 -4.67
C TYR A 954 -15.00 -33.71 -5.99
N SER A 955 -15.17 -34.88 -6.59
CA SER A 955 -15.94 -35.01 -7.84
C SER A 955 -16.58 -36.38 -7.90
N ARG A 956 -17.82 -36.44 -8.40
CA ARG A 956 -18.49 -37.68 -8.74
C ARG A 956 -19.07 -37.61 -10.14
N ALA A 957 -19.05 -38.75 -10.81
CA ALA A 957 -19.53 -38.90 -12.17
C ALA A 957 -20.18 -40.27 -12.34
N GLN A 958 -21.32 -40.33 -13.03
CA GLN A 958 -21.98 -41.58 -13.36
C GLN A 958 -21.18 -42.39 -14.37
N SER A 959 -21.55 -43.66 -14.55
CA SER A 959 -20.81 -44.61 -15.37
C SER A 959 -20.66 -44.21 -16.84
N ASP A 960 -21.52 -43.32 -17.34
CA ASP A 960 -21.49 -42.80 -18.71
C ASP A 960 -20.36 -41.77 -18.91
N TYR A 961 -19.79 -41.24 -17.82
CA TYR A 961 -18.68 -40.29 -17.80
C TYR A 961 -17.44 -40.83 -17.07
N PRO A 962 -16.92 -42.01 -17.46
CA PRO A 962 -15.89 -42.74 -16.69
C PRO A 962 -14.53 -42.04 -16.65
N ASN A 963 -14.32 -40.99 -17.45
CA ASN A 963 -13.10 -40.18 -17.43
C ASN A 963 -13.41 -38.69 -17.13
N SER A 964 -14.54 -38.38 -16.51
CA SER A 964 -14.78 -37.06 -15.93
C SER A 964 -14.03 -36.94 -14.61
N HIS A 965 -13.31 -35.83 -14.45
CA HIS A 965 -12.50 -35.49 -13.28
C HIS A 965 -12.93 -34.16 -12.66
N GLY A 966 -14.11 -33.65 -13.04
CA GLY A 966 -14.78 -32.56 -12.32
C GLY A 966 -14.64 -31.16 -12.92
N LEU A 967 -13.80 -30.95 -13.95
CA LEU A 967 -13.69 -29.64 -14.59
C LEU A 967 -13.47 -29.76 -16.10
N ALA A 968 -14.44 -29.26 -16.87
CA ALA A 968 -14.32 -29.14 -18.31
C ALA A 968 -13.59 -27.84 -18.73
N VAL A 969 -13.16 -27.80 -19.98
CA VAL A 969 -12.61 -26.60 -20.64
C VAL A 969 -13.17 -26.49 -22.05
N TYR A 970 -13.29 -25.26 -22.55
CA TYR A 970 -13.56 -25.01 -23.95
C TYR A 970 -12.38 -25.44 -24.83
N PHE A 971 -12.64 -26.39 -25.72
CA PHE A 971 -11.66 -26.87 -26.68
C PHE A 971 -12.33 -27.25 -28.01
N PRO A 972 -12.53 -26.27 -28.91
CA PRO A 972 -13.06 -26.50 -30.25
C PRO A 972 -12.11 -27.37 -31.08
N SER A 973 -12.65 -28.09 -32.07
CA SER A 973 -11.87 -29.03 -32.90
C SER A 973 -10.86 -28.39 -33.85
N ARG A 974 -10.91 -27.06 -34.02
CA ARG A 974 -9.98 -26.26 -34.83
C ARG A 974 -10.26 -24.78 -34.62
N SER A 975 -9.26 -23.95 -34.94
CA SER A 975 -9.33 -22.49 -34.82
C SER A 975 -10.46 -21.85 -35.63
N SER A 976 -10.92 -22.45 -36.72
CA SER A 976 -12.08 -21.93 -37.47
C SER A 976 -13.42 -22.10 -36.74
N HIS A 977 -13.46 -22.88 -35.66
CA HIS A 977 -14.62 -23.03 -34.77
C HIS A 977 -14.42 -22.28 -33.44
N TYR A 978 -13.35 -21.49 -33.33
CA TYR A 978 -13.09 -20.64 -32.19
C TYR A 978 -14.19 -19.56 -32.09
N ASP A 979 -14.81 -19.46 -30.93
CA ASP A 979 -15.79 -18.44 -30.62
C ASP A 979 -15.08 -17.19 -30.06
N THR A 980 -15.29 -16.06 -30.74
CA THR A 980 -14.63 -14.79 -30.39
C THR A 980 -15.05 -14.26 -29.03
N ALA A 981 -16.22 -14.66 -28.52
CA ALA A 981 -16.67 -14.28 -27.18
C ALA A 981 -15.73 -14.76 -26.07
N TYR A 982 -14.88 -15.76 -26.34
CA TYR A 982 -13.87 -16.25 -25.39
C TYR A 982 -12.81 -15.20 -25.04
N ARG A 983 -12.79 -14.05 -25.74
CA ARG A 983 -11.92 -12.89 -25.49
C ARG A 983 -12.71 -11.59 -25.28
N ASP A 984 -14.01 -11.69 -25.00
CA ASP A 984 -14.79 -10.53 -24.59
C ASP A 984 -14.21 -9.93 -23.31
N SER A 985 -14.52 -8.66 -23.05
CA SER A 985 -13.91 -7.93 -21.92
C SER A 985 -14.16 -8.57 -20.55
N GLY A 986 -15.22 -9.37 -20.41
CA GLY A 986 -15.54 -10.10 -19.18
C GLY A 986 -14.98 -11.53 -19.11
N ALA A 987 -14.32 -12.02 -20.15
CA ALA A 987 -13.71 -13.35 -20.20
C ALA A 987 -12.37 -13.37 -19.46
N VAL A 988 -12.42 -13.27 -18.13
CA VAL A 988 -11.23 -13.10 -17.26
C VAL A 988 -10.18 -14.21 -17.44
N TRP A 989 -10.59 -15.43 -17.75
CA TRP A 989 -9.69 -16.55 -18.04
C TRP A 989 -8.75 -16.28 -19.22
N SER A 990 -9.21 -15.55 -20.25
CA SER A 990 -8.39 -15.17 -21.41
C SER A 990 -7.36 -14.07 -21.10
N GLN A 991 -7.52 -13.39 -19.95
CA GLN A 991 -6.58 -12.40 -19.45
C GLN A 991 -5.57 -13.03 -18.50
N HIS A 992 -5.96 -14.07 -17.77
CA HIS A 992 -5.13 -14.75 -16.79
C HIS A 992 -4.29 -15.90 -17.37
N ALA A 993 -4.68 -16.45 -18.54
CA ALA A 993 -3.99 -17.58 -19.13
C ALA A 993 -4.00 -17.57 -20.66
N THR A 994 -3.02 -18.26 -21.27
CA THR A 994 -2.79 -18.30 -22.72
C THR A 994 -3.51 -19.45 -23.43
N TRP A 995 -4.58 -19.98 -22.85
CA TRP A 995 -5.35 -21.05 -23.47
C TRP A 995 -6.03 -20.58 -24.77
N ASP A 996 -6.59 -19.37 -24.77
CA ASP A 996 -7.20 -18.72 -25.93
C ASP A 996 -6.22 -18.60 -27.11
N ASP A 997 -4.98 -18.21 -26.82
CA ASP A 997 -3.86 -18.12 -27.75
C ASP A 997 -3.56 -19.47 -28.42
N PHE A 998 -3.58 -20.55 -27.64
CA PHE A 998 -3.45 -21.91 -28.18
C PHE A 998 -4.65 -22.29 -29.05
N LEU A 999 -5.87 -22.03 -28.61
CA LEU A 999 -7.08 -22.34 -29.37
C LEU A 999 -7.14 -21.61 -30.73
N MET A 1000 -6.74 -20.34 -30.77
CA MET A 1000 -6.67 -19.55 -32.00
C MET A 1000 -5.59 -20.05 -32.96
N SER A 1001 -4.47 -20.58 -32.46
CA SER A 1001 -3.44 -21.16 -33.32
C SER A 1001 -3.74 -22.59 -33.76
N PHE A 1002 -4.62 -23.30 -33.05
CA PHE A 1002 -4.88 -24.73 -33.24
C PHE A 1002 -5.52 -25.06 -34.61
N ALA A 1003 -4.70 -25.32 -35.61
CA ALA A 1003 -5.09 -25.72 -36.97
C ALA A 1003 -4.61 -27.16 -37.29
N PRO A 1004 -5.32 -28.19 -36.77
CA PRO A 1004 -4.90 -29.60 -36.85
C PRO A 1004 -4.98 -30.26 -38.23
#